data_AF-A0A831UVJ7-F1
#
_entry.id   AF-A0A831UVJ7-F1
#
_cell.length_a   1.000
_cell.length_b   1.000
_cell.length_c   1.000
_cell.angle_alpha   90.00
_cell.angle_beta   90.00
_cell.angle_gamma   90.00
#
_symmetry.space_group_name_H-M   'P 1'
#
loop_
_entity.id
_entity.type
_entity.pdbx_description
1 polymer ?
#
loop_
_entity_poly.entity_id
_entity_poly.type
_entity_poly.pdbx_seq_one_letter_code
_entity_poly.pdbx_strand_id
1 'polypeptide(L)'
;MFYPTMVVAVGDIAHRALLETHALLEAFRSPARHITALGAYHHGNYHAIAVPPFGDTDQMDNALTPWLYATRLEQNIHRARLEGMEVGPPSGYLLEQIVLIVDSNAYESALEVMQELHGICERANDLVPARLYWLVLHPFYDVPLPAAIWRDHLERARRLSSLQEGTMYLLRLVRSDGSNMTQEQLRETTAYLLFAALHPAEFVGEHWFFRSITHVDSAPHTIGCGFLTLPLHKIIQCLQDKLVAEALETLLIGNGEMPAFSLPSETQFWERIIHQAAQEWGQGGAARIQTQGSLDMTATIPVPVPAPRAMTTASLDAITEWENQWNEQRLPQWRSSVVRAAQQVVNEYRENLQAGIQQYLQTSEVSLEALKAKMEALEREIEAWQVHTLNPVSPTPERKTAMRSRLEKTLKEAEQQRRRLWRRRMTPDEEIVSAYAQSLQDYYAQSLRAEAQKAARSAASQIREAIQHQTHTLSVVLERIQTELRERTNRVQTFYLPALPWLKPIVSHWEHLAPVAHSLWGDRNLRALVRQYIDPKRDLREQIPWITEQMEQKLQQWMTRYYRKFSYYLKERFPNLQKRVLWYNDSMAAMRFQAERVLWHTEKTVPIMWRAIPPEEHSSLSVNADAPLHDWINEGVMGYIAVIPEAILEPDS
;
A
#
# COMPACT_ATOMS: atom_id res chain seq x y z
N MET A 1 -11.21 -21.21 41.59
CA MET A 1 -11.01 -20.76 42.99
C MET A 1 -10.14 -19.51 43.05
N PHE A 2 -10.54 -18.50 43.80
CA PHE A 2 -9.90 -17.20 43.94
C PHE A 2 -9.46 -16.95 45.38
N TYR A 3 -8.43 -16.12 45.55
CA TYR A 3 -7.88 -15.77 46.85
C TYR A 3 -7.98 -14.26 47.08
N PRO A 4 -8.30 -13.81 48.30
CA PRO A 4 -8.14 -12.41 48.68
C PRO A 4 -6.73 -11.96 48.35
N THR A 5 -6.62 -10.92 47.53
CA THR A 5 -5.34 -10.50 46.98
C THR A 5 -5.15 -9.00 47.16
N MET A 6 -4.01 -8.61 47.73
CA MET A 6 -3.54 -7.24 47.72
C MET A 6 -2.41 -7.11 46.72
N VAL A 7 -2.47 -6.10 45.86
CA VAL A 7 -1.44 -5.80 44.87
C VAL A 7 -0.91 -4.39 45.13
N VAL A 8 0.39 -4.28 45.39
CA VAL A 8 1.06 -3.00 45.62
C VAL A 8 2.10 -2.77 44.53
N ALA A 9 1.97 -1.65 43.81
CA ALA A 9 2.93 -1.23 42.80
C ALA A 9 3.95 -0.25 43.37
N VAL A 10 5.23 -0.48 43.09
CA VAL A 10 6.37 0.36 43.51
C VAL A 10 7.19 0.73 42.29
N GLY A 11 7.18 2.01 41.93
CA GLY A 11 7.80 2.52 40.69
C GLY A 11 6.77 2.98 39.64
N ASP A 12 7.25 3.70 38.63
CA ASP A 12 6.41 4.36 37.63
C ASP A 12 5.75 3.39 36.64
N ILE A 13 6.51 2.39 36.17
CA ILE A 13 6.01 1.40 35.21
C ILE A 13 5.01 0.49 35.93
N ALA A 14 5.36 0.01 37.13
CA ALA A 14 4.49 -0.76 38.00
C ALA A 14 3.17 -0.02 38.29
N HIS A 15 3.22 1.26 38.69
CA HIS A 15 2.03 2.05 38.98
C HIS A 15 1.12 2.18 37.76
N ARG A 16 1.68 2.54 36.60
CA ARG A 16 0.88 2.66 35.37
C ARG A 16 0.29 1.32 34.93
N ALA A 17 1.03 0.22 35.08
CA ALA A 17 0.52 -1.11 34.78
C ALA A 17 -0.66 -1.46 35.69
N LEU A 18 -0.59 -1.12 36.99
CA LEU A 18 -1.66 -1.38 37.94
C LEU A 18 -2.93 -0.54 37.69
N LEU A 19 -2.78 0.72 37.28
CA LEU A 19 -3.90 1.55 36.82
C LEU A 19 -4.61 0.94 35.61
N GLU A 20 -3.85 0.38 34.66
CA GLU A 20 -4.43 -0.32 33.52
C GLU A 20 -5.09 -1.63 33.93
N THR A 21 -4.50 -2.41 34.85
CA THR A 21 -5.14 -3.59 35.43
C THR A 21 -6.48 -3.23 36.06
N HIS A 22 -6.56 -2.14 36.81
CA HIS A 22 -7.81 -1.67 37.40
C HIS A 22 -8.85 -1.35 36.32
N ALA A 23 -8.46 -0.58 35.30
CA ALA A 23 -9.34 -0.26 34.17
C ALA A 23 -9.82 -1.53 33.44
N LEU A 24 -8.98 -2.57 33.35
CA LEU A 24 -9.37 -3.87 32.82
C LEU A 24 -10.40 -4.56 33.74
N LEU A 25 -10.16 -4.63 35.06
CA LEU A 25 -11.12 -5.22 36.01
C LEU A 25 -12.49 -4.53 35.94
N GLU A 26 -12.53 -3.19 35.83
CA GLU A 26 -13.77 -2.42 35.65
C GLU A 26 -14.44 -2.71 34.30
N ALA A 27 -13.67 -2.63 33.21
CA ALA A 27 -14.19 -2.83 31.85
C ALA A 27 -14.76 -4.24 31.65
N PHE A 28 -14.15 -5.25 32.28
CA PHE A 28 -14.58 -6.64 32.24
C PHE A 28 -15.57 -7.01 33.36
N ARG A 29 -15.94 -6.07 34.24
CA ARG A 29 -16.81 -6.29 35.41
C ARG A 29 -16.38 -7.52 36.23
N SER A 30 -15.06 -7.65 36.43
CA SER A 30 -14.50 -8.83 37.07
C SER A 30 -14.99 -8.95 38.51
N PRO A 31 -15.54 -10.10 38.94
CA PRO A 31 -15.92 -10.35 40.33
C PRO A 31 -14.75 -10.24 41.32
N ALA A 32 -13.51 -10.38 40.83
CA ALA A 32 -12.29 -10.24 41.62
C ALA A 32 -12.18 -8.85 42.30
N ARG A 33 -12.77 -7.81 41.71
CA ARG A 33 -12.79 -6.45 42.26
C ARG A 33 -13.33 -6.36 43.70
N HIS A 34 -14.16 -7.32 44.12
CA HIS A 34 -14.71 -7.33 45.47
C HIS A 34 -13.72 -7.84 46.50
N ILE A 35 -12.72 -8.64 46.13
CA ILE A 35 -11.74 -9.23 47.06
C ILE A 35 -10.29 -8.91 46.69
N THR A 36 -10.09 -7.91 45.82
CA THR A 36 -8.77 -7.44 45.41
C THR A 36 -8.57 -5.98 45.77
N ALA A 37 -7.52 -5.69 46.54
CA ALA A 37 -7.06 -4.33 46.78
C ALA A 37 -5.85 -4.02 45.87
N LEU A 38 -5.92 -2.90 45.16
CA LEU A 38 -4.86 -2.37 44.29
C LEU A 38 -4.40 -1.03 44.86
N GLY A 39 -3.10 -0.93 45.14
CA GLY A 39 -2.48 0.29 45.64
C GLY A 39 -1.12 0.56 45.00
N ALA A 40 -0.67 1.80 45.07
CA ALA A 40 0.65 2.20 44.63
C ALA A 40 1.40 2.90 45.77
N TYR A 41 2.71 2.71 45.82
CA TYR A 41 3.62 3.42 46.70
C TYR A 41 4.50 4.35 45.86
N HIS A 42 4.48 5.64 46.19
CA HIS A 42 5.23 6.65 45.47
C HIS A 42 5.74 7.73 46.44
N HIS A 43 7.06 7.91 46.48
CA HIS A 43 7.73 8.94 47.28
C HIS A 43 7.26 9.00 48.75
N GLY A 44 7.25 7.87 49.46
CA GLY A 44 6.86 7.85 50.87
C GLY A 44 5.35 7.76 51.13
N ASN A 45 4.51 7.77 50.08
CA ASN A 45 3.06 7.83 50.22
C ASN A 45 2.36 6.64 49.56
N TYR A 46 1.31 6.16 50.23
CA TYR A 46 0.40 5.13 49.72
C TYR A 46 -0.80 5.75 49.03
N HIS A 47 -1.08 5.28 47.81
CA HIS A 47 -2.22 5.68 47.01
C HIS A 47 -3.13 4.49 46.73
N ALA A 48 -4.38 4.56 47.18
CA ALA A 48 -5.39 3.58 46.84
C ALA A 48 -5.82 3.77 45.37
N ILE A 49 -5.63 2.76 44.54
CA ILE A 49 -6.19 2.74 43.17
C ILE A 49 -7.60 2.17 43.21
N ALA A 50 -7.76 1.03 43.87
CA ALA A 50 -9.04 0.37 44.06
C ALA A 50 -8.97 -0.47 45.33
N VAL A 51 -9.83 -0.20 46.30
CA VAL A 51 -9.87 -0.96 47.55
C VAL A 51 -11.31 -1.37 47.79
N PRO A 52 -11.58 -2.64 48.12
CA PRO A 52 -12.91 -3.06 48.52
C PRO A 52 -13.40 -2.22 49.69
N PRO A 53 -14.72 -1.98 49.81
CA PRO A 53 -15.24 -1.19 50.90
C PRO A 53 -14.87 -1.85 52.24
N PHE A 54 -14.31 -1.03 53.11
CA PHE A 54 -14.01 -1.33 54.50
C PHE A 54 -14.92 -0.45 55.36
N GLY A 55 -15.48 -0.97 56.46
CA GLY A 55 -16.42 -0.23 57.31
C GLY A 55 -15.78 0.99 57.99
N ASP A 56 -16.55 1.69 58.82
CA ASP A 56 -16.04 2.81 59.63
C ASP A 56 -14.96 2.30 60.59
N THR A 57 -13.71 2.71 60.35
CA THR A 57 -12.59 2.41 61.23
C THR A 57 -11.92 3.69 61.67
N ASP A 58 -12.08 4.01 62.96
CA ASP A 58 -11.28 5.00 63.64
C ASP A 58 -9.80 4.56 63.61
N GLN A 59 -8.93 5.50 63.23
CA GLN A 59 -7.46 5.53 63.36
C GLN A 59 -6.74 4.16 63.28
N MET A 60 -6.48 3.71 62.05
CA MET A 60 -5.44 2.69 61.81
C MET A 60 -4.09 3.34 61.50
N ASP A 61 -3.01 2.76 62.02
CA ASP A 61 -1.64 3.30 61.97
C ASP A 61 -1.07 3.47 60.55
N ASN A 62 -1.60 2.74 59.57
CA ASN A 62 -1.03 2.64 58.22
C ASN A 62 -2.14 2.40 57.18
N ALA A 63 -2.00 2.99 55.99
CA ALA A 63 -2.90 2.83 54.84
C ALA A 63 -2.97 1.39 54.29
N LEU A 64 -1.91 0.58 54.43
CA LEU A 64 -1.89 -0.82 53.98
C LEU A 64 -2.77 -1.74 54.84
N THR A 65 -2.87 -1.45 56.13
CA THR A 65 -3.66 -2.23 57.10
C THR A 65 -5.13 -2.36 56.70
N PRO A 66 -5.89 -1.28 56.46
CA PRO A 66 -7.29 -1.39 56.06
C PRO A 66 -7.43 -2.05 54.69
N TRP A 67 -6.48 -1.90 53.77
CA TRP A 67 -6.54 -2.55 52.45
C TRP A 67 -6.44 -4.07 52.57
N LEU A 68 -5.48 -4.55 53.36
CA LEU A 68 -5.33 -5.97 53.64
C LEU A 68 -6.62 -6.56 54.23
N TYR A 69 -7.14 -5.95 55.31
CA TYR A 69 -8.37 -6.43 55.96
C TYR A 69 -9.62 -6.32 55.06
N ALA A 70 -9.72 -5.31 54.20
CA ALA A 70 -10.85 -5.15 53.30
C ALA A 70 -11.01 -6.34 52.33
N THR A 71 -9.90 -6.90 51.85
CA THR A 71 -9.93 -8.09 50.98
C THR A 71 -10.47 -9.33 51.70
N ARG A 72 -10.35 -9.39 53.03
CA ARG A 72 -10.80 -10.49 53.91
C ARG A 72 -12.25 -10.36 54.36
N LEU A 73 -12.87 -9.19 54.19
CA LEU A 73 -14.17 -8.89 54.77
C LEU A 73 -15.22 -9.89 54.26
N GLU A 74 -15.97 -10.51 55.17
CA GLU A 74 -16.94 -11.55 54.82
C GLU A 74 -17.99 -11.06 53.82
N GLN A 75 -18.42 -9.80 53.96
CA GLN A 75 -19.36 -9.16 53.02
C GLN A 75 -18.81 -9.08 51.60
N ASN A 76 -17.51 -8.79 51.46
CA ASN A 76 -16.82 -8.69 50.18
C ASN A 76 -16.64 -10.08 49.53
N ILE A 77 -16.33 -11.09 50.35
CA ILE A 77 -16.29 -12.49 49.94
C ILE A 77 -17.67 -12.96 49.47
N HIS A 78 -18.74 -12.63 50.21
CA HIS A 78 -20.12 -12.97 49.82
C HIS A 78 -20.54 -12.30 48.51
N ARG A 79 -20.19 -11.02 48.30
CA ARG A 79 -20.44 -10.33 47.03
C ARG A 79 -19.77 -11.02 45.85
N ALA A 80 -18.51 -11.42 46.00
CA ALA A 80 -17.81 -12.20 44.98
C ALA A 80 -18.52 -13.53 44.71
N ARG A 81 -18.92 -14.27 45.76
CA ARG A 81 -19.65 -15.54 45.61
C ARG A 81 -20.98 -15.39 44.89
N LEU A 82 -21.74 -14.33 45.18
CA LEU A 82 -23.00 -14.01 44.51
C LEU A 82 -22.80 -13.70 43.02
N GLU A 83 -21.64 -13.15 42.64
CA GLU A 83 -21.26 -12.92 41.24
C GLU A 83 -20.62 -14.17 40.58
N GLY A 84 -20.75 -15.35 41.20
CA GLY A 84 -20.33 -16.63 40.64
C GLY A 84 -18.88 -17.02 40.95
N MET A 85 -18.27 -16.44 41.99
CA MET A 85 -16.87 -16.65 42.33
C MET A 85 -16.68 -17.63 43.49
N GLU A 86 -15.89 -18.69 43.29
CA GLU A 86 -15.43 -19.54 44.41
C GLU A 86 -14.24 -18.89 45.11
N VAL A 87 -14.38 -18.56 46.40
CA VAL A 87 -13.36 -17.84 47.20
C VAL A 87 -12.83 -18.71 48.34
N GLY A 88 -11.50 -18.81 48.41
CA GLY A 88 -10.74 -19.55 49.42
C GLY A 88 -10.42 -21.00 49.03
N PRO A 89 -9.37 -21.61 49.61
CA PRO A 89 -9.02 -23.02 49.41
C PRO A 89 -10.11 -23.95 49.97
N PRO A 90 -10.20 -25.21 49.48
CA PRO A 90 -11.26 -26.14 49.88
C PRO A 90 -11.22 -26.54 51.36
N SER A 91 -10.11 -26.25 52.06
CA SER A 91 -9.88 -26.54 53.48
C SER A 91 -10.44 -25.49 54.46
N GLY A 92 -11.03 -24.39 53.97
CA GLY A 92 -11.76 -23.42 54.79
C GLY A 92 -10.94 -22.29 55.42
N TYR A 93 -9.61 -22.30 55.32
CA TYR A 93 -8.75 -21.20 55.77
C TYR A 93 -8.54 -20.18 54.64
N LEU A 94 -8.69 -18.88 54.88
CA LEU A 94 -8.38 -17.86 53.88
C LEU A 94 -6.86 -17.73 53.74
N LEU A 95 -6.33 -18.13 52.58
CA LEU A 95 -4.97 -17.86 52.22
C LEU A 95 -4.90 -16.52 51.49
N GLU A 96 -4.12 -15.60 52.02
CA GLU A 96 -3.94 -14.29 51.42
C GLU A 96 -2.69 -14.17 50.58
N GLN A 97 -2.86 -13.44 49.49
CA GLN A 97 -1.80 -13.17 48.55
C GLN A 97 -1.50 -11.68 48.54
N ILE A 98 -0.22 -11.37 48.67
CA ILE A 98 0.30 -10.03 48.49
C ILE A 98 1.21 -10.09 47.28
N VAL A 99 0.90 -9.32 46.24
CA VAL A 99 1.72 -9.21 45.05
C VAL A 99 2.38 -7.84 45.04
N LEU A 100 3.70 -7.82 45.18
CA LEU A 100 4.50 -6.61 45.10
C LEU A 100 5.08 -6.50 43.69
N ILE A 101 4.60 -5.51 42.92
CA ILE A 101 5.09 -5.23 41.57
C ILE A 101 6.13 -4.12 41.70
N VAL A 102 7.36 -4.41 41.31
CA VAL A 102 8.50 -3.53 41.62
C VAL A 102 9.27 -3.22 40.36
N ASP A 103 9.38 -1.94 40.02
CA ASP A 103 10.40 -1.52 39.06
C ASP A 103 11.77 -1.75 39.71
N SER A 104 12.68 -2.44 39.01
CA SER A 104 13.97 -2.85 39.59
C SER A 104 14.85 -1.70 40.11
N ASN A 105 14.62 -0.46 39.67
CA ASN A 105 15.28 0.76 40.16
C ASN A 105 14.60 1.37 41.40
N ALA A 106 13.40 0.92 41.77
CA ALA A 106 12.65 1.36 42.95
C ALA A 106 12.71 0.34 44.10
N TYR A 107 13.76 -0.51 44.12
CA TYR A 107 13.88 -1.59 45.10
C TYR A 107 13.98 -1.11 46.55
N GLU A 108 14.66 0.01 46.82
CA GLU A 108 14.75 0.56 48.18
C GLU A 108 13.36 0.92 48.73
N SER A 109 12.54 1.58 47.92
CA SER A 109 11.14 1.87 48.24
C SER A 109 10.32 0.59 48.42
N ALA A 110 10.63 -0.48 47.68
CA ALA A 110 9.94 -1.76 47.84
C ALA A 110 10.28 -2.44 49.19
N LEU A 111 11.50 -2.23 49.71
CA LEU A 111 11.88 -2.71 51.04
C LEU A 111 11.08 -2.02 52.15
N GLU A 112 10.79 -0.73 52.02
CA GLU A 112 9.95 0.02 52.96
C GLU A 112 8.54 -0.58 53.03
N VAL A 113 7.90 -0.78 51.87
CA VAL A 113 6.58 -1.41 51.77
C VAL A 113 6.59 -2.81 52.41
N MET A 114 7.61 -3.61 52.11
CA MET A 114 7.75 -4.95 52.66
C MET A 114 7.90 -4.94 54.20
N GLN A 115 8.70 -4.02 54.76
CA GLN A 115 8.88 -3.90 56.22
C GLN A 115 7.57 -3.56 56.91
N GLU A 116 6.78 -2.64 56.33
CA GLU A 116 5.47 -2.30 56.88
C GLU A 116 4.48 -3.46 56.78
N LEU A 117 4.44 -4.17 55.65
CA LEU A 117 3.61 -5.37 55.50
C LEU A 117 3.98 -6.45 56.50
N HIS A 118 5.27 -6.66 56.73
CA HIS A 118 5.76 -7.62 57.73
C HIS A 118 5.27 -7.24 59.13
N GLY A 119 5.40 -5.96 59.52
CA GLY A 119 4.91 -5.46 60.80
C GLY A 119 3.37 -5.52 60.94
N ILE A 120 2.61 -5.43 59.85
CA ILE A 120 1.16 -5.67 59.86
C ILE A 120 0.86 -7.15 60.11
N CYS A 121 1.53 -8.05 59.40
CA CYS A 121 1.31 -9.49 59.50
C CYS A 121 1.75 -10.06 60.86
N GLU A 122 2.85 -9.58 61.44
CA GLU A 122 3.28 -9.96 62.79
C GLU A 122 2.26 -9.54 63.86
N ARG A 123 1.68 -8.34 63.72
CA ARG A 123 0.64 -7.85 64.66
C ARG A 123 -0.69 -8.58 64.51
N ALA A 124 -1.05 -8.99 63.29
CA ALA A 124 -2.27 -9.74 63.03
C ALA A 124 -2.29 -11.12 63.71
N ASN A 125 -1.12 -11.73 63.94
CA ASN A 125 -0.95 -13.05 64.57
C ASN A 125 -1.82 -14.14 63.90
N ASP A 126 -1.89 -14.10 62.57
CA ASP A 126 -2.68 -15.03 61.76
C ASP A 126 -2.14 -16.47 61.86
N LEU A 127 -3.05 -17.44 61.97
CA LEU A 127 -2.69 -18.88 61.99
C LEU A 127 -2.09 -19.38 60.67
N VAL A 128 -2.44 -18.70 59.57
CA VAL A 128 -1.91 -18.98 58.23
C VAL A 128 -1.18 -17.72 57.76
N PRO A 129 0.12 -17.80 57.45
CA PRO A 129 0.88 -16.62 57.03
C PRO A 129 0.38 -16.11 55.66
N ALA A 130 0.38 -14.79 55.50
CA ALA A 130 0.17 -14.17 54.20
C ALA A 130 1.36 -14.50 53.28
N ARG A 131 1.11 -14.67 51.98
CA ARG A 131 2.14 -14.99 51.00
C ARG A 131 2.54 -13.77 50.19
N LEU A 132 3.82 -13.44 50.19
CA LEU A 132 4.38 -12.34 49.40
C LEU A 132 4.97 -12.86 48.09
N TYR A 133 4.45 -12.38 46.96
CA TYR A 133 4.97 -12.66 45.64
C TYR A 133 5.59 -11.39 45.05
N TRP A 134 6.71 -11.57 44.37
CA TRP A 134 7.42 -10.46 43.72
C TRP A 134 7.26 -10.53 42.21
N LEU A 135 6.84 -9.42 41.60
CA LEU A 135 6.85 -9.24 40.15
C LEU A 135 7.80 -8.09 39.81
N VAL A 136 9.04 -8.42 39.48
CA VAL A 136 10.10 -7.45 39.23
C VAL A 136 10.07 -7.05 37.75
N LEU A 137 9.81 -5.78 37.49
CA LEU A 137 9.89 -5.17 36.16
C LEU A 137 11.29 -4.61 35.97
N HIS A 138 12.05 -5.19 35.04
CA HIS A 138 13.39 -4.73 34.72
C HIS A 138 13.39 -4.00 33.37
N PRO A 139 13.34 -2.66 33.36
CA PRO A 139 13.18 -1.87 32.14
C PRO A 139 14.50 -1.64 31.39
N PHE A 140 15.55 -2.38 31.74
CA PHE A 140 16.86 -2.29 31.12
C PHE A 140 17.20 -3.62 30.44
N TYR A 141 17.71 -3.53 29.22
CA TYR A 141 18.05 -4.70 28.41
C TYR A 141 19.47 -5.21 28.74
N ASP A 142 20.46 -4.32 28.67
CA ASP A 142 21.88 -4.66 28.84
C ASP A 142 22.37 -4.62 30.29
N VAL A 143 21.54 -4.12 31.21
CA VAL A 143 21.91 -3.98 32.61
C VAL A 143 21.55 -5.27 33.33
N PRO A 144 22.44 -5.86 34.14
CA PRO A 144 22.05 -6.98 34.98
C PRO A 144 21.05 -6.53 36.04
N LEU A 145 20.11 -7.42 36.41
CA LEU A 145 19.24 -7.20 37.56
C LEU A 145 20.10 -6.90 38.80
N PRO A 146 19.80 -5.86 39.60
CA PRO A 146 20.55 -5.59 40.83
C PRO A 146 20.59 -6.83 41.72
N ALA A 147 21.81 -7.31 42.02
CA ALA A 147 22.00 -8.59 42.70
C ALA A 147 21.36 -8.63 44.10
N ALA A 148 21.21 -7.47 44.75
CA ALA A 148 20.56 -7.32 46.05
C ALA A 148 19.11 -7.85 46.02
N ILE A 149 18.33 -7.53 44.97
CA ILE A 149 16.93 -7.95 44.84
C ILE A 149 16.80 -9.47 44.97
N TRP A 150 17.66 -10.20 44.26
CA TRP A 150 17.63 -11.66 44.26
C TRP A 150 18.20 -12.27 45.52
N ARG A 151 19.36 -11.76 46.00
CA ARG A 151 20.00 -12.28 47.22
C ARG A 151 19.10 -12.12 48.43
N ASP A 152 18.54 -10.94 48.62
CA ASP A 152 17.72 -10.69 49.81
C ASP A 152 16.42 -11.49 49.74
N HIS A 153 15.83 -11.66 48.55
CA HIS A 153 14.67 -12.54 48.36
C HIS A 153 14.98 -13.99 48.77
N LEU A 154 16.10 -14.55 48.30
CA LEU A 154 16.53 -15.89 48.67
C LEU A 154 16.79 -16.03 50.17
N GLU A 155 17.39 -15.01 50.79
CA GLU A 155 17.62 -15.01 52.23
C GLU A 155 16.32 -14.99 53.03
N ARG A 156 15.34 -14.17 52.61
CA ARG A 156 14.03 -14.09 53.26
C ARG A 156 13.19 -15.35 53.03
N ALA A 157 13.23 -15.94 51.85
CA ALA A 157 12.54 -17.20 51.52
C ALA A 157 12.97 -18.39 52.40
N ARG A 158 14.19 -18.36 52.93
CA ARG A 158 14.72 -19.38 53.85
C ARG A 158 14.31 -19.18 55.31
N ARG A 159 13.74 -18.02 55.66
CA ARG A 159 13.35 -17.69 57.03
C ARG A 159 11.84 -17.90 57.21
N LEU A 160 11.46 -18.49 58.34
CA LEU A 160 10.04 -18.57 58.73
C LEU A 160 9.57 -17.18 59.17
N SER A 161 8.43 -16.74 58.66
CA SER A 161 7.84 -15.44 58.95
C SER A 161 6.31 -15.47 58.87
N SER A 162 5.64 -14.56 59.58
CA SER A 162 4.21 -14.25 59.41
C SER A 162 3.86 -13.75 57.99
N LEU A 163 4.85 -13.20 57.28
CA LEU A 163 4.80 -12.87 55.86
C LEU A 163 5.74 -13.81 55.11
N GLN A 164 5.19 -14.92 54.63
CA GLN A 164 5.98 -15.95 53.96
C GLN A 164 6.32 -15.51 52.54
N GLU A 165 7.61 -15.43 52.22
CA GLU A 165 8.08 -15.19 50.86
C GLU A 165 7.68 -16.36 49.94
N GLY A 166 7.01 -16.00 48.85
CA GLY A 166 6.64 -16.86 47.74
C GLY A 166 7.64 -16.74 46.60
N THR A 167 7.16 -16.94 45.38
CA THR A 167 8.01 -16.92 44.18
C THR A 167 8.28 -15.49 43.71
N MET A 168 9.53 -15.22 43.28
CA MET A 168 9.89 -14.01 42.54
C MET A 168 9.91 -14.26 41.03
N TYR A 169 9.18 -13.43 40.31
CA TYR A 169 9.13 -13.41 38.86
C TYR A 169 9.83 -12.18 38.31
N LEU A 170 10.55 -12.37 37.20
CA LEU A 170 11.24 -11.31 36.50
C LEU A 170 10.63 -11.12 35.11
N LEU A 171 10.15 -9.90 34.85
CA LEU A 171 9.71 -9.44 33.53
C LEU A 171 10.76 -8.45 32.99
N ARG A 172 11.35 -8.78 31.83
CA ARG A 172 12.36 -7.96 31.17
C ARG A 172 11.83 -7.37 29.87
N LEU A 173 12.58 -6.42 29.31
CA LEU A 173 12.40 -5.94 27.93
C LEU A 173 12.81 -6.95 26.85
N VAL A 174 12.68 -8.24 27.12
CA VAL A 174 13.10 -9.31 26.22
C VAL A 174 11.89 -10.19 25.97
N ARG A 175 11.50 -10.28 24.71
CA ARG A 175 10.46 -11.21 24.26
C ARG A 175 11.04 -12.63 24.20
N SER A 176 10.17 -13.62 24.15
CA SER A 176 10.57 -15.03 24.06
C SER A 176 11.33 -15.38 22.77
N ASP A 177 11.27 -14.53 21.75
CA ASP A 177 12.03 -14.63 20.49
C ASP A 177 13.39 -13.90 20.54
N GLY A 178 13.78 -13.38 21.71
CA GLY A 178 15.00 -12.61 21.90
C GLY A 178 14.91 -11.16 21.42
N SER A 179 13.76 -10.72 20.86
CA SER A 179 13.58 -9.34 20.41
C SER A 179 13.24 -8.39 21.57
N ASN A 180 13.59 -7.12 21.38
CA ASN A 180 13.41 -6.11 22.42
C ASN A 180 11.95 -5.66 22.54
N MET A 181 11.49 -5.55 23.77
CA MET A 181 10.20 -4.94 24.12
C MET A 181 10.43 -3.49 24.56
N THR A 182 9.51 -2.57 24.26
CA THR A 182 9.57 -1.20 24.81
C THR A 182 9.08 -1.18 26.25
N GLN A 183 9.44 -0.15 27.02
CA GLN A 183 8.90 0.02 28.38
C GLN A 183 7.36 0.12 28.39
N GLU A 184 6.76 0.73 27.37
CA GLU A 184 5.30 0.77 27.21
C GLU A 184 4.71 -0.63 27.00
N GLN A 185 5.36 -1.47 26.18
CA GLN A 185 4.92 -2.84 25.95
C GLN A 185 5.11 -3.72 27.21
N LEU A 186 6.19 -3.50 27.98
CA LEU A 186 6.40 -4.16 29.27
C LEU A 186 5.27 -3.83 30.26
N ARG A 187 4.93 -2.55 30.36
CA ARG A 187 3.83 -2.05 31.17
C ARG A 187 2.49 -2.67 30.77
N GLU A 188 2.14 -2.63 29.48
CA GLU A 188 0.89 -3.20 28.98
C GLU A 188 0.82 -4.71 29.23
N THR A 189 1.91 -5.42 28.96
CA THR A 189 2.03 -6.86 29.22
C THR A 189 1.79 -7.17 30.69
N THR A 190 2.42 -6.39 31.56
CA THR A 190 2.28 -6.52 33.01
C THR A 190 0.81 -6.33 33.41
N ALA A 191 0.11 -5.33 32.86
CA ALA A 191 -1.29 -5.08 33.15
C ALA A 191 -2.19 -6.27 32.77
N TYR A 192 -1.99 -6.84 31.57
CA TYR A 192 -2.76 -8.01 31.13
C TYR A 192 -2.44 -9.28 31.93
N LEU A 193 -1.17 -9.47 32.28
CA LEU A 193 -0.71 -10.59 33.09
C LEU A 193 -1.29 -10.52 34.51
N LEU A 194 -1.32 -9.35 35.12
CA LEU A 194 -1.97 -9.11 36.40
C LEU A 194 -3.47 -9.33 36.32
N PHE A 195 -4.13 -8.77 35.30
CA PHE A 195 -5.56 -9.01 35.08
C PHE A 195 -5.86 -10.50 34.98
N ALA A 196 -5.09 -11.26 34.18
CA ALA A 196 -5.24 -12.71 34.04
C ALA A 196 -4.98 -13.46 35.35
N ALA A 197 -4.04 -12.98 36.16
CA ALA A 197 -3.71 -13.59 37.45
C ALA A 197 -4.72 -13.34 38.56
N LEU A 198 -5.50 -12.28 38.44
CA LEU A 198 -6.62 -11.99 39.33
C LEU A 198 -7.88 -12.77 38.93
N HIS A 199 -7.79 -13.68 37.95
CA HIS A 199 -8.86 -14.52 37.42
C HIS A 199 -8.68 -16.01 37.83
N PRO A 200 -9.73 -16.86 37.75
CA PRO A 200 -9.74 -18.14 38.45
C PRO A 200 -8.73 -19.14 37.90
N ALA A 201 -8.07 -19.84 38.82
CA ALA A 201 -7.47 -21.14 38.56
C ALA A 201 -8.45 -22.25 38.91
N GLU A 202 -8.50 -23.32 38.12
CA GLU A 202 -9.28 -24.53 38.46
C GLU A 202 -8.64 -25.26 39.65
N PHE A 203 -7.30 -25.22 39.78
CA PHE A 203 -6.57 -25.87 40.87
C PHE A 203 -5.45 -25.01 41.46
N VAL A 204 -5.18 -25.21 42.77
CA VAL A 204 -4.19 -24.47 43.58
C VAL A 204 -2.74 -24.69 43.12
N GLY A 205 -2.45 -25.71 42.31
CA GLY A 205 -1.10 -25.98 41.79
C GLY A 205 -0.83 -25.52 40.36
N GLU A 206 -1.86 -25.08 39.62
CA GLU A 206 -1.76 -24.85 38.17
C GLU A 206 -1.53 -23.40 37.79
N HIS A 207 -1.95 -22.48 38.64
CA HIS A 207 -1.81 -21.07 38.33
C HIS A 207 -0.43 -20.59 38.75
N TRP A 208 0.19 -19.81 37.87
CA TRP A 208 1.63 -19.56 37.93
C TRP A 208 2.06 -18.90 39.23
N PHE A 209 1.25 -18.01 39.81
CA PHE A 209 1.43 -17.46 41.17
C PHE A 209 1.41 -18.50 42.30
N PHE A 210 0.97 -19.73 42.08
CA PHE A 210 0.78 -20.75 43.12
C PHE A 210 1.77 -21.92 43.06
N ARG A 211 2.89 -21.76 42.33
CA ARG A 211 3.97 -22.77 42.36
C ARG A 211 4.51 -22.95 43.79
N SER A 212 4.89 -24.19 44.10
CA SER A 212 5.20 -24.67 45.46
C SER A 212 6.41 -23.97 46.10
N ILE A 213 6.30 -23.67 47.40
CA ILE A 213 7.37 -23.15 48.28
C ILE A 213 8.50 -24.18 48.48
N THR A 214 8.25 -25.46 48.16
CA THR A 214 9.19 -26.56 48.43
C THR A 214 10.47 -26.53 47.59
N HIS A 215 10.52 -25.70 46.54
CA HIS A 215 11.69 -25.54 45.69
C HIS A 215 12.13 -24.07 45.70
N VAL A 216 13.12 -23.76 46.53
CA VAL A 216 13.86 -22.51 46.41
C VAL A 216 14.75 -22.65 45.18
N ASP A 217 14.27 -22.17 44.04
CA ASP A 217 15.00 -22.24 42.79
C ASP A 217 16.27 -21.37 42.82
N SER A 218 17.32 -21.85 42.15
CA SER A 218 18.63 -21.18 42.13
C SER A 218 18.68 -19.94 41.24
N ALA A 219 17.66 -19.73 40.39
CA ALA A 219 17.54 -18.61 39.48
C ALA A 219 16.10 -18.04 39.46
N PRO A 220 15.92 -16.74 39.21
CA PRO A 220 14.60 -16.14 39.09
C PRO A 220 13.84 -16.71 37.88
N HIS A 221 12.54 -16.98 38.05
CA HIS A 221 11.72 -17.38 36.91
C HIS A 221 11.48 -16.19 35.98
N THR A 222 11.91 -16.33 34.74
CA THR A 222 11.53 -15.40 33.67
C THR A 222 10.19 -15.86 33.10
N ILE A 223 9.15 -15.02 33.21
CA ILE A 223 7.86 -15.35 32.62
C ILE A 223 7.91 -15.06 31.13
N GLY A 224 7.97 -16.12 30.31
CA GLY A 224 7.60 -16.04 28.91
C GLY A 224 6.09 -15.95 28.81
N CYS A 225 5.55 -14.77 28.50
CA CYS A 225 4.12 -14.64 28.26
C CYS A 225 3.79 -15.20 26.87
N GLY A 226 2.74 -16.01 26.74
CA GLY A 226 2.13 -16.26 25.43
C GLY A 226 1.48 -14.97 24.94
N PHE A 227 2.21 -14.15 24.19
CA PHE A 227 1.77 -12.81 23.85
C PHE A 227 0.67 -12.86 22.78
N LEU A 228 -0.46 -12.19 23.05
CA LEU A 228 -1.36 -11.78 21.99
C LEU A 228 -0.78 -10.55 21.31
N THR A 229 -0.62 -10.58 19.99
CA THR A 229 -0.05 -9.47 19.25
C THR A 229 -0.98 -8.90 18.20
N LEU A 230 -0.81 -7.60 17.98
CA LEU A 230 -1.36 -6.87 16.86
C LEU A 230 -0.18 -6.39 16.00
N PRO A 231 0.23 -7.13 14.95
CA PRO A 231 1.31 -6.74 14.07
C PRO A 231 0.85 -5.61 13.15
N LEU A 232 0.75 -4.39 13.71
CA LEU A 232 0.14 -3.23 13.07
C LEU A 232 0.79 -2.90 11.72
N HIS A 233 2.10 -3.10 11.58
CA HIS A 233 2.82 -2.89 10.31
C HIS A 233 2.29 -3.80 9.19
N LYS A 234 2.12 -5.11 9.45
CA LYS A 234 1.59 -6.06 8.44
C LYS A 234 0.11 -5.82 8.16
N ILE A 235 -0.66 -5.42 9.17
CA ILE A 235 -2.06 -5.05 9.02
C ILE A 235 -2.22 -3.83 8.12
N ILE A 236 -1.45 -2.77 8.39
CA ILE A 236 -1.46 -1.55 7.59
C ILE A 236 -1.06 -1.87 6.16
N GLN A 237 -0.01 -2.65 5.94
CA GLN A 237 0.43 -3.05 4.60
C GLN A 237 -0.68 -3.80 3.83
N CYS A 238 -1.36 -4.76 4.48
CA CYS A 238 -2.47 -5.47 3.85
C CYS A 238 -3.65 -4.55 3.52
N LEU A 239 -4.00 -3.63 4.41
CA LEU A 239 -5.04 -2.63 4.17
C LEU A 239 -4.64 -1.64 3.05
N GLN A 240 -3.36 -1.27 2.95
CA GLN A 240 -2.82 -0.44 1.86
C GLN A 240 -2.98 -1.16 0.52
N ASP A 241 -2.55 -2.42 0.44
CA ASP A 241 -2.67 -3.22 -0.78
C ASP A 241 -4.13 -3.34 -1.22
N LYS A 242 -5.08 -3.53 -0.28
CA LYS A 242 -6.51 -3.58 -0.61
C LYS A 242 -7.04 -2.24 -1.09
N LEU A 243 -6.75 -1.15 -0.37
CA LEU A 243 -7.22 0.19 -0.74
C LEU A 243 -6.73 0.60 -2.12
N VAL A 244 -5.45 0.33 -2.41
CA VAL A 244 -4.86 0.58 -3.72
C VAL A 244 -5.54 -0.27 -4.81
N ALA A 245 -5.74 -1.57 -4.56
CA ALA A 245 -6.38 -2.44 -5.55
C ALA A 245 -7.79 -1.93 -5.91
N GLU A 246 -8.60 -1.57 -4.90
CA GLU A 246 -9.94 -1.01 -5.11
C GLU A 246 -9.87 0.36 -5.81
N ALA A 247 -8.90 1.21 -5.46
CA ALA A 247 -8.69 2.49 -6.13
C ALA A 247 -8.33 2.32 -7.61
N LEU A 248 -7.44 1.40 -7.94
CA LEU A 248 -7.07 1.10 -9.34
C LEU A 248 -8.23 0.47 -10.12
N GLU A 249 -9.03 -0.38 -9.47
CA GLU A 249 -10.24 -0.97 -10.06
C GLU A 249 -11.23 0.10 -10.52
N THR A 250 -11.32 1.24 -9.80
CA THR A 250 -12.16 2.37 -10.21
C THR A 250 -11.74 3.04 -11.53
N LEU A 251 -10.52 2.80 -12.02
CA LEU A 251 -10.06 3.28 -13.33
C LEU A 251 -10.49 2.35 -14.48
N LEU A 252 -10.77 1.08 -14.17
CA LEU A 252 -11.21 0.07 -15.12
C LEU A 252 -12.73 0.10 -15.29
N ILE A 253 -13.46 0.14 -14.17
CA ILE A 253 -14.92 0.02 -14.12
C ILE A 253 -15.59 1.40 -14.09
N GLY A 254 -16.22 1.79 -15.21
CA GLY A 254 -16.99 3.02 -15.36
C GLY A 254 -18.18 2.84 -16.30
N ASN A 255 -19.31 3.44 -15.95
CA ASN A 255 -20.55 3.42 -16.75
C ASN A 255 -20.79 4.74 -17.52
N GLY A 256 -19.76 5.58 -17.61
CA GLY A 256 -19.90 6.95 -18.07
C GLY A 256 -20.23 7.07 -19.55
N GLU A 257 -21.08 8.04 -19.86
CA GLU A 257 -21.26 8.49 -21.23
C GLU A 257 -19.92 8.90 -21.82
N MET A 258 -19.55 8.23 -22.91
CA MET A 258 -18.29 8.45 -23.59
C MET A 258 -18.25 9.86 -24.21
N PRO A 259 -17.09 10.54 -24.20
CA PRO A 259 -16.96 11.80 -24.89
C PRO A 259 -17.24 11.58 -26.37
N ALA A 260 -17.95 12.52 -26.98
CA ALA A 260 -18.11 12.57 -28.43
C ALA A 260 -16.77 12.93 -29.07
N PHE A 261 -15.90 11.94 -29.26
CA PHE A 261 -14.79 12.04 -30.20
C PHE A 261 -15.38 11.95 -31.61
N SER A 262 -15.85 13.08 -32.14
CA SER A 262 -16.37 13.14 -33.51
C SER A 262 -15.22 13.20 -34.49
N LEU A 263 -15.03 12.14 -35.28
CA LEU A 263 -14.23 12.22 -36.49
C LEU A 263 -14.95 13.13 -37.51
N PRO A 264 -14.25 14.06 -38.17
CA PRO A 264 -14.81 14.72 -39.33
C PRO A 264 -15.07 13.65 -40.41
N SER A 265 -16.19 13.76 -41.13
CA SER A 265 -16.42 12.91 -42.30
C SER A 265 -15.28 13.08 -43.31
N GLU A 266 -14.95 12.00 -44.03
CA GLU A 266 -13.85 12.01 -45.01
C GLU A 266 -13.99 13.14 -46.05
N THR A 267 -15.23 13.45 -46.46
CA THR A 267 -15.54 14.56 -47.36
C THR A 267 -15.25 15.92 -46.74
N GLN A 268 -15.66 16.15 -45.50
CA GLN A 268 -15.37 17.40 -44.77
C GLN A 268 -13.87 17.57 -44.51
N PHE A 269 -13.16 16.47 -44.22
CA PHE A 269 -11.71 16.46 -44.06
C PHE A 269 -11.01 16.92 -45.35
N TRP A 270 -11.38 16.34 -46.49
CA TRP A 270 -10.86 16.72 -47.81
C TRP A 270 -11.20 18.17 -48.16
N GLU A 271 -12.47 18.56 -48.04
CA GLU A 271 -12.93 19.91 -48.33
C GLU A 271 -12.19 20.96 -47.51
N ARG A 272 -11.95 20.69 -46.23
CA ARG A 272 -11.24 21.61 -45.33
C ARG A 272 -9.80 21.85 -45.78
N ILE A 273 -9.06 20.78 -46.12
CA ILE A 273 -7.67 20.89 -46.61
C ILE A 273 -7.62 21.68 -47.91
N ILE A 274 -8.48 21.34 -48.88
CA ILE A 274 -8.48 21.99 -50.20
C ILE A 274 -8.92 23.45 -50.10
N HIS A 275 -9.93 23.75 -49.29
CA HIS A 275 -10.42 25.12 -49.11
C HIS A 275 -9.38 26.01 -48.44
N GLN A 276 -8.74 25.55 -47.36
CA GLN A 276 -7.65 26.29 -46.71
C GLN A 276 -6.46 26.50 -47.66
N ALA A 277 -6.03 25.44 -48.37
CA ALA A 277 -4.95 25.54 -49.33
C ALA A 277 -5.28 26.48 -50.50
N ALA A 278 -6.52 26.45 -51.00
CA ALA A 278 -6.98 27.32 -52.08
C ALA A 278 -7.08 28.78 -51.64
N GLN A 279 -7.46 29.06 -50.39
CA GLN A 279 -7.46 30.42 -49.82
C GLN A 279 -6.04 30.98 -49.70
N GLU A 280 -5.08 30.18 -49.20
CA GLU A 280 -3.67 30.59 -49.11
C GLU A 280 -3.03 30.79 -50.49
N TRP A 281 -3.33 29.91 -51.44
CA TRP A 281 -2.80 29.97 -52.80
C TRP A 281 -3.45 31.06 -53.66
N GLY A 282 -4.73 31.35 -53.43
CA GLY A 282 -5.56 32.29 -54.18
C GLY A 282 -5.23 33.78 -53.97
N GLN A 283 -4.37 34.13 -53.01
CA GLN A 283 -3.94 35.52 -52.78
C GLN A 283 -3.14 36.13 -53.95
N GLY A 284 -2.83 35.36 -55.00
CA GLY A 284 -1.99 35.80 -56.12
C GLY A 284 -2.57 35.70 -57.54
N GLY A 285 -3.85 35.37 -57.82
CA GLY A 285 -4.34 35.37 -59.21
C GLY A 285 -5.64 34.60 -59.53
N ALA A 286 -6.10 34.72 -60.79
CA ALA A 286 -7.43 34.35 -61.31
C ALA A 286 -7.78 32.84 -61.42
N ALA A 287 -6.96 31.95 -60.86
CA ALA A 287 -7.25 30.51 -60.84
C ALA A 287 -8.22 30.16 -59.70
N ARG A 288 -9.23 29.32 -59.97
CA ARG A 288 -10.20 28.88 -58.97
C ARG A 288 -10.14 27.38 -58.79
N ILE A 289 -10.10 26.93 -57.54
CA ILE A 289 -10.15 25.52 -57.19
C ILE A 289 -11.50 25.26 -56.51
N GLN A 290 -12.21 24.22 -56.98
CA GLN A 290 -13.47 23.78 -56.40
C GLN A 290 -13.41 22.28 -56.15
N THR A 291 -13.92 21.82 -55.01
CA THR A 291 -14.11 20.41 -54.73
C THR A 291 -15.30 19.87 -55.52
N GLN A 292 -15.20 18.64 -56.03
CA GLN A 292 -16.30 17.94 -56.70
C GLN A 292 -16.41 16.53 -56.11
N GLY A 293 -17.61 16.10 -55.72
CA GLY A 293 -17.82 14.75 -55.16
C GLY A 293 -16.92 14.40 -53.96
N SER A 294 -16.80 13.10 -53.66
CA SER A 294 -15.88 12.60 -52.63
C SER A 294 -14.46 12.48 -53.21
N LEU A 295 -13.53 13.32 -52.72
CA LEU A 295 -12.09 13.26 -53.03
C LEU A 295 -11.69 13.65 -54.47
N ASP A 296 -12.52 14.45 -55.15
CA ASP A 296 -12.16 15.11 -56.41
C ASP A 296 -12.00 16.63 -56.21
N MET A 297 -11.21 17.24 -57.09
CA MET A 297 -11.06 18.68 -57.22
C MET A 297 -10.94 19.05 -58.69
N THR A 298 -11.57 20.17 -59.04
CA THR A 298 -11.44 20.80 -60.35
C THR A 298 -10.71 22.13 -60.20
N ALA A 299 -9.76 22.37 -61.10
CA ALA A 299 -8.99 23.60 -61.15
C ALA A 299 -9.33 24.34 -62.45
N THR A 300 -9.91 25.53 -62.32
CA THR A 300 -10.05 26.48 -63.43
C THR A 300 -8.76 27.27 -63.53
N ILE A 301 -7.92 26.89 -64.49
CA ILE A 301 -6.62 27.48 -64.73
C ILE A 301 -6.74 28.46 -65.91
N PRO A 302 -6.51 29.77 -65.73
CA PRO A 302 -6.56 30.73 -66.82
C PRO A 302 -5.36 30.53 -67.75
N VAL A 303 -5.64 30.14 -68.99
CA VAL A 303 -4.67 29.99 -70.07
C VAL A 303 -4.59 31.31 -70.85
N PRO A 304 -3.40 31.78 -71.25
CA PRO A 304 -3.27 32.98 -72.08
C PRO A 304 -3.95 32.75 -73.43
N VAL A 305 -4.94 33.60 -73.77
CA VAL A 305 -5.62 33.56 -75.07
C VAL A 305 -4.67 34.12 -76.13
N PRO A 306 -4.29 33.35 -77.17
CA PRO A 306 -3.41 33.85 -78.21
C PRO A 306 -4.12 34.96 -79.02
N ALA A 307 -3.45 36.09 -79.22
CA ALA A 307 -4.04 37.23 -79.93
C ALA A 307 -4.23 36.90 -81.43
N PRO A 308 -5.42 37.12 -82.03
CA PRO A 308 -5.77 36.60 -83.36
C PRO A 308 -5.03 37.27 -84.53
N ARG A 309 -4.22 38.32 -84.29
CA ARG A 309 -3.54 39.08 -85.36
C ARG A 309 -2.01 39.03 -85.33
N ALA A 310 -1.41 38.37 -84.34
CA ALA A 310 0.04 38.19 -84.24
C ALA A 310 0.38 36.78 -83.72
N MET A 311 -0.04 35.75 -84.46
CA MET A 311 0.41 34.38 -84.23
C MET A 311 1.80 34.18 -84.85
N THR A 312 2.81 34.65 -84.12
CA THR A 312 4.24 34.37 -84.32
C THR A 312 4.81 33.70 -83.06
N THR A 313 6.13 33.47 -83.04
CA THR A 313 6.93 33.03 -81.88
C THR A 313 6.48 33.65 -80.56
N ALA A 314 6.02 34.91 -80.57
CA ALA A 314 5.49 35.63 -79.40
C ALA A 314 4.33 34.92 -78.66
N SER A 315 3.46 34.18 -79.35
CA SER A 315 2.37 33.43 -78.72
C SER A 315 2.85 32.15 -78.01
N LEU A 316 3.89 31.50 -78.55
CA LEU A 316 4.58 30.38 -77.92
C LEU A 316 5.47 30.85 -76.78
N ASP A 317 6.11 32.02 -76.92
CA ASP A 317 6.91 32.65 -75.87
C ASP A 317 6.02 33.00 -74.66
N ALA A 318 4.80 33.52 -74.89
CA ALA A 318 3.83 33.79 -73.83
C ALA A 318 3.32 32.51 -73.12
N ILE A 319 3.10 31.42 -73.86
CA ILE A 319 2.77 30.11 -73.26
C ILE A 319 3.96 29.53 -72.50
N THR A 320 5.18 29.73 -72.99
CA THR A 320 6.42 29.27 -72.34
C THR A 320 6.71 30.07 -71.07
N GLU A 321 6.50 31.38 -71.08
CA GLU A 321 6.62 32.24 -69.91
C GLU A 321 5.58 31.87 -68.85
N TRP A 322 4.33 31.64 -69.27
CA TRP A 322 3.28 31.10 -68.41
C TRP A 322 3.67 29.73 -67.84
N GLU A 323 4.17 28.81 -68.68
CA GLU A 323 4.61 27.48 -68.27
C GLU A 323 5.75 27.54 -67.22
N ASN A 324 6.73 28.41 -67.44
CA ASN A 324 7.83 28.64 -66.50
C ASN A 324 7.30 29.21 -65.18
N GLN A 325 6.40 30.20 -65.22
CA GLN A 325 5.76 30.74 -64.03
C GLN A 325 4.98 29.65 -63.25
N TRP A 326 4.30 28.75 -63.96
CA TRP A 326 3.56 27.66 -63.32
C TRP A 326 4.45 26.59 -62.73
N ASN A 327 5.53 26.22 -63.43
CA ASN A 327 6.53 25.27 -62.95
C ASN A 327 7.33 25.78 -61.75
N GLU A 328 7.82 27.02 -61.82
CA GLU A 328 8.79 27.55 -60.87
C GLU A 328 8.12 28.20 -59.65
N GLN A 329 6.93 28.77 -59.82
CA GLN A 329 6.27 29.55 -58.77
C GLN A 329 4.95 28.93 -58.32
N ARG A 330 3.99 28.69 -59.24
CA ARG A 330 2.61 28.34 -58.84
C ARG A 330 2.45 26.93 -58.31
N LEU A 331 3.04 25.93 -58.96
CA LEU A 331 2.95 24.53 -58.54
C LEU A 331 3.71 24.27 -57.23
N PRO A 332 4.94 24.79 -57.01
CA PRO A 332 5.61 24.71 -55.70
C PRO A 332 4.84 25.42 -54.58
N GLN A 333 4.28 26.61 -54.86
CA GLN A 333 3.43 27.32 -53.90
C GLN A 333 2.20 26.49 -53.51
N TRP A 334 1.49 25.94 -54.49
CA TRP A 334 0.35 25.04 -54.24
C TRP A 334 0.76 23.87 -53.34
N ARG A 335 1.85 23.17 -53.70
CA ARG A 335 2.36 22.05 -52.92
C ARG A 335 2.65 22.46 -51.46
N SER A 336 3.27 23.62 -51.26
CA SER A 336 3.54 24.13 -49.90
C SER A 336 2.26 24.49 -49.12
N SER A 337 1.27 25.09 -49.77
CA SER A 337 -0.02 25.47 -49.17
C SER A 337 -0.84 24.25 -48.78
N VAL A 338 -0.93 23.24 -49.65
CA VAL A 338 -1.65 21.99 -49.35
C VAL A 338 -0.98 21.24 -48.21
N VAL A 339 0.36 21.13 -48.21
CA VAL A 339 1.08 20.46 -47.11
C VAL A 339 0.87 21.23 -45.79
N ARG A 340 0.88 22.56 -45.80
CA ARG A 340 0.64 23.38 -44.61
C ARG A 340 -0.79 23.21 -44.09
N ALA A 341 -1.80 23.32 -44.96
CA ALA A 341 -3.20 23.13 -44.59
C ALA A 341 -3.44 21.72 -44.03
N ALA A 342 -2.88 20.69 -44.68
CA ALA A 342 -2.93 19.32 -44.20
C ALA A 342 -2.31 19.19 -42.80
N GLN A 343 -1.14 19.78 -42.55
CA GLN A 343 -0.49 19.76 -41.24
C GLN A 343 -1.31 20.49 -40.16
N GLN A 344 -1.94 21.61 -40.50
CA GLN A 344 -2.81 22.36 -39.57
C GLN A 344 -4.02 21.51 -39.14
N VAL A 345 -4.71 20.88 -40.09
CA VAL A 345 -5.85 20.00 -39.78
C VAL A 345 -5.42 18.81 -38.91
N VAL A 346 -4.25 18.21 -39.17
CA VAL A 346 -3.69 17.15 -38.32
C VAL A 346 -3.41 17.65 -36.90
N ASN A 347 -2.78 18.82 -36.76
CA ASN A 347 -2.43 19.38 -35.46
C ASN A 347 -3.69 19.73 -34.64
N GLU A 348 -4.69 20.38 -35.26
CA GLU A 348 -5.97 20.67 -34.61
C GLU A 348 -6.68 19.39 -34.16
N TYR A 349 -6.66 18.33 -34.98
CA TYR A 349 -7.23 17.05 -34.60
C TYR A 349 -6.49 16.44 -33.40
N ARG A 350 -5.16 16.50 -33.38
CA ARG A 350 -4.34 16.01 -32.25
C ARG A 350 -4.64 16.78 -30.97
N GLU A 351 -4.76 18.09 -31.04
CA GLU A 351 -5.11 18.94 -29.90
C GLU A 351 -6.52 18.63 -29.37
N ASN A 352 -7.51 18.48 -30.26
CA ASN A 352 -8.88 18.12 -29.88
C ASN A 352 -8.96 16.71 -29.28
N LEU A 353 -8.23 15.75 -29.85
CA LEU A 353 -8.14 14.39 -29.34
C LEU A 353 -7.54 14.39 -27.94
N GLN A 354 -6.41 15.09 -27.75
CA GLN A 354 -5.75 15.21 -26.47
C GLN A 354 -6.66 15.91 -25.44
N ALA A 355 -7.27 17.03 -25.79
CA ALA A 355 -8.20 17.75 -24.90
C ALA A 355 -9.41 16.89 -24.52
N GLY A 356 -9.97 16.12 -25.46
CA GLY A 356 -11.09 15.21 -25.21
C GLY A 356 -10.72 14.06 -24.27
N ILE A 357 -9.54 13.45 -24.46
CA ILE A 357 -9.01 12.43 -23.54
C ILE A 357 -8.81 13.03 -22.15
N GLN A 358 -8.20 14.21 -22.07
CA GLN A 358 -7.95 14.92 -20.81
C GLN A 358 -9.24 15.23 -20.05
N GLN A 359 -10.25 15.77 -20.75
CA GLN A 359 -11.55 16.05 -20.17
C GLN A 359 -12.23 14.78 -19.69
N TYR A 360 -12.16 13.69 -20.46
CA TYR A 360 -12.74 12.42 -20.06
C TYR A 360 -12.12 11.93 -18.77
N LEU A 361 -10.79 11.87 -18.67
CA LEU A 361 -10.06 11.35 -17.50
C LEU A 361 -10.40 12.04 -16.17
N GLN A 362 -10.93 13.27 -16.21
CA GLN A 362 -11.39 14.03 -15.06
C GLN A 362 -12.83 13.72 -14.61
N THR A 363 -13.62 13.05 -15.45
CA THR A 363 -15.02 12.72 -15.12
C THR A 363 -15.12 11.59 -14.08
N SER A 364 -16.25 11.53 -13.36
CA SER A 364 -16.47 10.56 -12.27
C SER A 364 -16.73 9.13 -12.74
N GLU A 365 -17.03 8.93 -14.02
CA GLU A 365 -17.49 7.64 -14.58
C GLU A 365 -16.57 7.09 -15.68
N VAL A 366 -15.30 7.50 -15.66
CA VAL A 366 -14.28 7.05 -16.63
C VAL A 366 -14.07 5.55 -16.59
N SER A 367 -14.07 4.94 -17.77
CA SER A 367 -13.52 3.62 -18.01
C SER A 367 -12.39 3.72 -19.03
N LEU A 368 -11.17 3.33 -18.62
CA LEU A 368 -10.03 3.26 -19.54
C LEU A 368 -10.25 2.20 -20.63
N GLU A 369 -10.99 1.13 -20.31
CA GLU A 369 -11.35 0.09 -21.28
C GLU A 369 -12.31 0.62 -22.35
N ALA A 370 -13.32 1.41 -21.94
CA ALA A 370 -14.21 2.09 -22.87
C ALA A 370 -13.46 3.08 -23.77
N LEU A 371 -12.53 3.87 -23.19
CA LEU A 371 -11.69 4.80 -23.94
C LEU A 371 -10.85 4.07 -25.01
N LYS A 372 -10.19 2.96 -24.64
CA LYS A 372 -9.44 2.13 -25.58
C LYS A 372 -10.32 1.61 -26.71
N ALA A 373 -11.48 1.02 -26.39
CA ALA A 373 -12.41 0.49 -27.40
C ALA A 373 -12.87 1.56 -28.39
N LYS A 374 -13.06 2.80 -27.93
CA LYS A 374 -13.38 3.92 -28.82
C LYS A 374 -12.21 4.35 -29.67
N MET A 375 -10.99 4.42 -29.14
CA MET A 375 -9.80 4.72 -29.96
C MET A 375 -9.60 3.67 -31.06
N GLU A 376 -9.81 2.38 -30.75
CA GLU A 376 -9.80 1.31 -31.76
C GLU A 376 -10.92 1.47 -32.81
N ALA A 377 -12.11 1.93 -32.41
CA ALA A 377 -13.19 2.21 -33.35
C ALA A 377 -12.84 3.39 -34.27
N LEU A 378 -12.28 4.48 -33.73
CA LEU A 378 -11.82 5.64 -34.52
C LEU A 378 -10.71 5.24 -35.49
N GLU A 379 -9.79 4.37 -35.07
CA GLU A 379 -8.74 3.83 -35.93
C GLU A 379 -9.33 3.08 -37.13
N ARG A 380 -10.29 2.18 -36.90
CA ARG A 380 -10.99 1.44 -37.97
C ARG A 380 -11.79 2.36 -38.89
N GLU A 381 -12.43 3.39 -38.34
CA GLU A 381 -13.18 4.38 -39.12
C GLU A 381 -12.27 5.15 -40.09
N ILE A 382 -11.07 5.55 -39.66
CA ILE A 382 -10.08 6.21 -40.52
C ILE A 382 -9.46 5.23 -41.52
N GLU A 383 -9.16 4.01 -41.10
CA GLU A 383 -8.63 2.99 -42.01
C GLU A 383 -9.59 2.69 -43.17
N ALA A 384 -10.90 2.81 -42.93
CA ALA A 384 -11.94 2.66 -43.95
C ALA A 384 -12.01 3.84 -44.96
N TRP A 385 -11.28 4.94 -44.73
CA TRP A 385 -11.28 6.10 -45.63
C TRP A 385 -10.67 5.74 -47.00
N GLN A 386 -11.39 6.10 -48.06
CA GLN A 386 -10.97 5.90 -49.44
C GLN A 386 -9.65 6.63 -49.77
N VAL A 387 -9.31 7.71 -49.05
CA VAL A 387 -8.04 8.47 -49.17
C VAL A 387 -6.81 7.55 -49.10
N HIS A 388 -6.85 6.50 -48.30
CA HIS A 388 -5.71 5.56 -48.17
C HIS A 388 -5.50 4.70 -49.42
N THR A 389 -6.57 4.44 -50.18
CA THR A 389 -6.56 3.66 -51.43
C THR A 389 -6.26 4.50 -52.67
N LEU A 390 -6.23 5.83 -52.54
CA LEU A 390 -5.89 6.72 -53.64
C LEU A 390 -4.43 6.53 -54.06
N ASN A 391 -4.25 6.22 -55.35
CA ASN A 391 -2.96 6.25 -56.02
C ASN A 391 -2.86 7.55 -56.83
N PRO A 392 -2.21 8.60 -56.29
CA PRO A 392 -2.07 9.86 -57.01
C PRO A 392 -1.23 9.63 -58.27
N VAL A 393 -1.86 9.74 -59.44
CA VAL A 393 -1.16 9.64 -60.72
C VAL A 393 -0.66 11.03 -61.11
N SER A 394 0.60 11.32 -60.76
CA SER A 394 1.27 12.51 -61.27
C SER A 394 1.59 12.32 -62.76
N PRO A 395 1.26 13.28 -63.64
CA PRO A 395 1.64 13.18 -65.03
C PRO A 395 3.16 13.26 -65.16
N THR A 396 3.76 12.39 -65.99
CA THR A 396 5.22 12.30 -66.11
C THR A 396 5.79 13.54 -66.80
N PRO A 397 7.00 14.00 -66.43
CA PRO A 397 7.67 15.11 -67.13
C PRO A 397 7.92 14.78 -68.61
N GLU A 398 8.06 13.49 -68.93
CA GLU A 398 8.16 12.97 -70.30
C GLU A 398 6.89 13.22 -71.13
N ARG A 399 5.70 13.19 -70.50
CA ARG A 399 4.45 13.51 -71.19
C ARG A 399 4.44 14.98 -71.63
N LYS A 400 5.01 15.86 -70.82
CA LYS A 400 5.12 17.29 -71.10
C LYS A 400 6.14 17.58 -72.21
N THR A 401 7.31 16.93 -72.18
CA THR A 401 8.30 17.03 -73.26
C THR A 401 7.82 16.38 -74.57
N ALA A 402 7.03 15.30 -74.48
CA ALA A 402 6.35 14.68 -75.62
C ALA A 402 5.29 15.61 -76.22
N MET A 403 4.50 16.32 -75.40
CA MET A 403 3.55 17.33 -75.88
C MET A 403 4.25 18.48 -76.60
N ARG A 404 5.35 18.98 -76.03
CA ARG A 404 6.17 20.05 -76.64
C ARG A 404 6.84 19.62 -77.94
N SER A 405 7.44 18.43 -78.00
CA SER A 405 8.05 17.91 -79.23
C SER A 405 7.02 17.58 -80.32
N ARG A 406 5.81 17.13 -79.94
CA ARG A 406 4.68 17.00 -80.87
C ARG A 406 4.27 18.34 -81.45
N LEU A 407 4.12 19.37 -80.62
CA LEU A 407 3.83 20.73 -81.05
C LEU A 407 4.89 21.24 -82.04
N GLU A 408 6.17 21.16 -81.67
CA GLU A 408 7.29 21.60 -82.52
C GLU A 408 7.35 20.85 -83.86
N LYS A 409 7.05 19.54 -83.86
CA LYS A 409 6.97 18.73 -85.08
C LYS A 409 5.79 19.16 -85.96
N THR A 410 4.60 19.32 -85.38
CA THR A 410 3.40 19.75 -86.11
C THR A 410 3.54 21.17 -86.67
N LEU A 411 4.19 22.08 -85.95
CA LEU A 411 4.47 23.43 -86.42
C LEU A 411 5.48 23.43 -87.58
N LYS A 412 6.56 22.63 -87.49
CA LYS A 412 7.53 22.47 -88.59
C LYS A 412 6.90 21.85 -89.85
N GLU A 413 6.02 20.87 -89.67
CA GLU A 413 5.28 20.25 -90.78
C GLU A 413 4.27 21.23 -91.42
N ALA A 414 3.56 22.03 -90.61
CA ALA A 414 2.67 23.08 -91.07
C ALA A 414 3.43 24.19 -91.84
N GLU A 415 4.61 24.62 -91.36
CA GLU A 415 5.47 25.57 -92.07
C GLU A 415 5.97 25.03 -93.42
N GLN A 416 6.36 23.75 -93.47
CA GLN A 416 6.79 23.10 -94.71
C GLN A 416 5.66 22.96 -95.73
N GLN A 417 4.43 22.66 -95.28
CA GLN A 417 3.25 22.62 -96.14
C GLN A 417 2.84 24.02 -96.63
N ARG A 418 2.95 25.05 -95.78
CA ARG A 418 2.68 26.45 -96.14
C ARG A 418 3.64 26.98 -97.21
N ARG A 419 4.90 26.52 -97.24
CA ARG A 419 5.85 26.82 -98.32
C ARG A 419 5.51 26.16 -99.66
N ARG A 420 4.68 25.11 -99.67
CA ARG A 420 4.33 24.32 -100.87
C ARG A 420 2.97 24.68 -101.49
N LEU A 421 2.06 25.35 -100.78
CA LEU A 421 0.71 25.68 -101.28
C LEU A 421 0.37 27.17 -101.05
N TRP A 422 0.55 28.00 -102.08
CA TRP A 422 0.11 29.40 -102.10
C TRP A 422 -1.41 29.52 -102.38
N ARG A 423 -2.27 29.01 -101.51
CA ARG A 423 -3.70 29.40 -101.49
C ARG A 423 -4.25 29.62 -100.09
N ARG A 424 -4.90 30.77 -99.94
CA ARG A 424 -5.61 31.29 -98.78
C ARG A 424 -6.76 30.37 -98.34
N ARG A 425 -6.69 29.80 -97.12
CA ARG A 425 -7.71 29.93 -96.05
C ARG A 425 -7.29 29.18 -94.76
N MET A 426 -7.53 29.86 -93.64
CA MET A 426 -7.66 29.46 -92.22
C MET A 426 -6.57 28.62 -91.55
N THR A 427 -5.69 29.34 -90.83
CA THR A 427 -5.20 29.12 -89.45
C THR A 427 -5.31 27.73 -88.79
N PRO A 428 -4.54 26.72 -89.22
CA PRO A 428 -4.29 25.51 -88.41
C PRO A 428 -3.45 25.82 -87.15
N ASP A 429 -2.71 26.95 -87.15
CA ASP A 429 -1.84 27.36 -86.05
C ASP A 429 -2.63 27.68 -84.75
N GLU A 430 -3.85 28.20 -84.85
CA GLU A 430 -4.69 28.55 -83.69
C GLU A 430 -5.26 27.30 -82.99
N GLU A 431 -5.75 26.34 -83.77
CA GLU A 431 -6.30 25.08 -83.25
C GLU A 431 -5.20 24.22 -82.60
N ILE A 432 -3.99 24.21 -83.18
CA ILE A 432 -2.85 23.46 -82.64
C ILE A 432 -2.33 24.09 -81.34
N VAL A 433 -2.20 25.43 -81.30
CA VAL A 433 -1.73 26.15 -80.10
C VAL A 433 -2.78 26.09 -78.98
N SER A 434 -4.07 26.22 -79.29
CA SER A 434 -5.14 26.05 -78.29
C SER A 434 -5.25 24.62 -77.77
N ALA A 435 -5.11 23.60 -78.63
CA ALA A 435 -5.07 22.20 -78.20
C ALA A 435 -3.86 21.90 -77.28
N TYR A 436 -2.70 22.49 -77.58
CA TYR A 436 -1.53 22.39 -76.70
C TYR A 436 -1.76 23.08 -75.35
N ALA A 437 -2.32 24.28 -75.36
CA ALA A 437 -2.61 25.03 -74.15
C ALA A 437 -3.67 24.33 -73.26
N GLN A 438 -4.68 23.69 -73.88
CA GLN A 438 -5.63 22.81 -73.19
C GLN A 438 -4.94 21.58 -72.59
N SER A 439 -4.01 20.96 -73.33
CA SER A 439 -3.25 19.80 -72.82
C SER A 439 -2.32 20.15 -71.66
N LEU A 440 -1.76 21.37 -71.65
CA LEU A 440 -0.99 21.91 -70.53
C LEU A 440 -1.88 22.21 -69.32
N GLN A 441 -3.06 22.79 -69.54
CA GLN A 441 -4.06 22.98 -68.49
C GLN A 441 -4.43 21.65 -67.84
N ASP A 442 -4.69 20.61 -68.63
CA ASP A 442 -5.01 19.27 -68.12
C ASP A 442 -3.82 18.66 -67.35
N TYR A 443 -2.59 18.86 -67.83
CA TYR A 443 -1.37 18.43 -67.16
C TYR A 443 -1.21 19.09 -65.77
N TYR A 444 -1.38 20.41 -65.68
CA TYR A 444 -1.26 21.12 -64.41
C TYR A 444 -2.44 20.84 -63.48
N ALA A 445 -3.67 20.71 -63.99
CA ALA A 445 -4.82 20.30 -63.20
C ALA A 445 -4.63 18.90 -62.59
N GLN A 446 -4.11 17.93 -63.37
CA GLN A 446 -3.74 16.60 -62.88
C GLN A 446 -2.62 16.67 -61.84
N SER A 447 -1.64 17.55 -62.02
CA SER A 447 -0.54 17.75 -61.06
C SER A 447 -1.02 18.35 -59.73
N LEU A 448 -1.89 19.37 -59.77
CA LEU A 448 -2.50 19.97 -58.57
C LEU A 448 -3.31 18.92 -57.79
N ARG A 449 -4.10 18.10 -58.49
CA ARG A 449 -4.88 17.00 -57.90
C ARG A 449 -4.00 15.93 -57.28
N ALA A 450 -2.92 15.53 -57.95
CA ALA A 450 -2.01 14.52 -57.43
C ALA A 450 -1.31 14.99 -56.14
N GLU A 451 -0.85 16.25 -56.07
CA GLU A 451 -0.24 16.81 -54.85
C GLU A 451 -1.25 16.92 -53.70
N ALA A 452 -2.48 17.32 -54.00
CA ALA A 452 -3.58 17.37 -53.04
C ALA A 452 -3.91 16.00 -52.44
N GLN A 453 -4.06 14.98 -53.29
CA GLN A 453 -4.31 13.60 -52.86
C GLN A 453 -3.13 13.03 -52.05
N LYS A 454 -1.89 13.34 -52.44
CA LYS A 454 -0.69 12.92 -51.71
C LYS A 454 -0.61 13.53 -50.31
N ALA A 455 -0.91 14.83 -50.18
CA ALA A 455 -0.93 15.50 -48.89
C ALA A 455 -2.07 15.01 -47.99
N ALA A 456 -3.27 14.81 -48.54
CA ALA A 456 -4.40 14.24 -47.79
C ALA A 456 -4.11 12.80 -47.30
N ARG A 457 -3.48 11.97 -48.14
CA ARG A 457 -3.03 10.62 -47.75
C ARG A 457 -1.98 10.66 -46.65
N SER A 458 -1.02 11.58 -46.73
CA SER A 458 -0.03 11.79 -45.66
C SER A 458 -0.68 12.22 -44.35
N ALA A 459 -1.61 13.18 -44.39
CA ALA A 459 -2.34 13.66 -43.22
C ALA A 459 -3.21 12.57 -42.58
N ALA A 460 -3.95 11.80 -43.38
CA ALA A 460 -4.72 10.66 -42.88
C ALA A 460 -3.81 9.62 -42.20
N SER A 461 -2.62 9.33 -42.76
CA SER A 461 -1.63 8.45 -42.10
C SER A 461 -1.15 9.03 -40.77
N GLN A 462 -0.84 10.32 -40.70
CA GLN A 462 -0.37 10.97 -39.46
C GLN A 462 -1.44 11.02 -38.36
N ILE A 463 -2.73 11.14 -38.74
CA ILE A 463 -3.87 11.03 -37.82
C ILE A 463 -3.98 9.59 -37.30
N ARG A 464 -3.94 8.61 -38.21
CA ARG A 464 -3.96 7.19 -37.83
C ARG A 464 -2.81 6.83 -36.89
N GLU A 465 -1.59 7.23 -37.20
CA GLU A 465 -0.41 7.02 -36.35
C GLU A 465 -0.56 7.66 -34.98
N ALA A 466 -1.16 8.85 -34.89
CA ALA A 466 -1.44 9.50 -33.62
C ALA A 466 -2.46 8.71 -32.78
N ILE A 467 -3.53 8.20 -33.40
CA ILE A 467 -4.53 7.37 -32.72
C ILE A 467 -3.89 6.04 -32.28
N GLN A 468 -3.15 5.38 -33.16
CA GLN A 468 -2.42 4.14 -32.86
C GLN A 468 -1.47 4.33 -31.68
N HIS A 469 -0.74 5.44 -31.63
CA HIS A 469 0.13 5.78 -30.51
C HIS A 469 -0.67 5.91 -29.21
N GLN A 470 -1.81 6.61 -29.21
CA GLN A 470 -2.66 6.73 -28.03
C GLN A 470 -3.29 5.40 -27.61
N THR A 471 -3.79 4.60 -28.56
CA THR A 471 -4.32 3.24 -28.31
C THR A 471 -3.24 2.36 -27.67
N HIS A 472 -2.01 2.42 -28.17
CA HIS A 472 -0.88 1.68 -27.61
C HIS A 472 -0.56 2.15 -26.19
N THR A 473 -0.44 3.45 -25.94
CA THR A 473 -0.21 4.00 -24.60
C THR A 473 -1.30 3.57 -23.62
N LEU A 474 -2.58 3.64 -24.01
CA LEU A 474 -3.70 3.16 -23.20
C LEU A 474 -3.62 1.66 -22.94
N SER A 475 -3.22 0.85 -23.92
CA SER A 475 -3.07 -0.59 -23.75
C SER A 475 -1.99 -0.95 -22.71
N VAL A 476 -0.85 -0.26 -22.75
CA VAL A 476 0.25 -0.45 -21.80
C VAL A 476 -0.16 0.00 -20.40
N VAL A 477 -0.88 1.12 -20.29
CA VAL A 477 -1.42 1.61 -19.01
C VAL A 477 -2.43 0.61 -18.42
N LEU A 478 -3.35 0.10 -19.24
CA LEU A 478 -4.33 -0.91 -18.83
C LEU A 478 -3.66 -2.20 -18.35
N GLU A 479 -2.68 -2.72 -19.11
CA GLU A 479 -1.94 -3.92 -18.73
C GLU A 479 -1.22 -3.74 -17.39
N ARG A 480 -0.58 -2.57 -17.19
CA ARG A 480 0.08 -2.24 -15.93
C ARG A 480 -0.91 -2.19 -14.76
N ILE A 481 -2.04 -1.50 -14.92
CA ILE A 481 -3.08 -1.40 -13.90
C ILE A 481 -3.63 -2.79 -13.57
N GLN A 482 -3.95 -3.60 -14.58
CA GLN A 482 -4.46 -4.95 -14.40
C GLN A 482 -3.45 -5.86 -13.69
N THR A 483 -2.16 -5.74 -14.03
CA THR A 483 -1.09 -6.50 -13.38
C THR A 483 -0.94 -6.11 -11.91
N GLU A 484 -0.86 -4.81 -11.62
CA GLU A 484 -0.72 -4.32 -10.25
C GLU A 484 -1.96 -4.63 -9.39
N LEU A 485 -3.16 -4.50 -9.97
CA LEU A 485 -4.40 -4.89 -9.32
C LEU A 485 -4.41 -6.38 -8.97
N ARG A 486 -4.00 -7.26 -9.89
CA ARG A 486 -3.90 -8.71 -9.64
C ARG A 486 -2.90 -9.01 -8.54
N GLU A 487 -1.70 -8.43 -8.61
CA GLU A 487 -0.65 -8.65 -7.60
C GLU A 487 -1.12 -8.23 -6.21
N ARG A 488 -1.68 -7.02 -6.07
CA ARG A 488 -2.14 -6.52 -4.77
C ARG A 488 -3.35 -7.29 -4.24
N THR A 489 -4.29 -7.65 -5.11
CA THR A 489 -5.42 -8.52 -4.74
C THR A 489 -4.92 -9.87 -4.26
N ASN A 490 -3.92 -10.46 -4.92
CA ASN A 490 -3.31 -11.71 -4.49
C ASN A 490 -2.60 -11.58 -3.14
N ARG A 491 -1.85 -10.49 -2.90
CA ARG A 491 -1.22 -10.22 -1.58
C ARG A 491 -2.24 -10.11 -0.46
N VAL A 492 -3.40 -9.49 -0.73
CA VAL A 492 -4.50 -9.41 0.23
C VAL A 492 -5.13 -10.77 0.48
N GLN A 493 -5.44 -11.54 -0.56
CA GLN A 493 -6.05 -12.87 -0.43
C GLN A 493 -5.12 -13.88 0.24
N THR A 494 -3.81 -13.75 0.00
CA THR A 494 -2.77 -14.62 0.60
C THR A 494 -2.33 -14.12 1.98
N PHE A 495 -2.87 -13.01 2.47
CA PHE A 495 -2.51 -12.46 3.77
C PHE A 495 -2.80 -13.49 4.88
N TYR A 496 -1.72 -14.03 5.42
CA TYR A 496 -1.76 -14.97 6.52
C TYR A 496 -0.68 -14.62 7.54
N LEU A 497 -1.08 -14.54 8.80
CA LEU A 497 -0.16 -14.42 9.92
C LEU A 497 -0.20 -15.72 10.72
N PRO A 498 0.85 -16.57 10.60
CA PRO A 498 0.90 -17.83 11.29
C PRO A 498 0.89 -17.60 12.81
N ALA A 499 0.07 -18.37 13.50
CA ALA A 499 0.11 -18.42 14.96
C ALA A 499 1.33 -19.23 15.39
N LEU A 500 2.21 -18.62 16.19
CA LEU A 500 3.26 -19.33 16.90
C LEU A 500 2.74 -19.80 18.26
N PRO A 501 3.30 -20.88 18.82
CA PRO A 501 2.89 -21.42 20.13
C PRO A 501 2.88 -20.37 21.26
N TRP A 502 3.84 -19.44 21.25
CA TRP A 502 4.02 -18.37 22.24
C TRP A 502 3.55 -17.00 21.75
N LEU A 503 3.07 -16.88 20.50
CA LEU A 503 2.67 -15.61 19.89
C LEU A 503 1.45 -15.81 19.00
N LYS A 504 0.28 -15.40 19.47
CA LYS A 504 -0.97 -15.56 18.71
C LYS A 504 -1.44 -14.21 18.18
N PRO A 505 -1.48 -14.02 16.85
CA PRO A 505 -1.95 -12.77 16.29
C PRO A 505 -3.48 -12.67 16.38
N ILE A 506 -3.98 -11.48 16.74
CA ILE A 506 -5.43 -11.21 16.73
C ILE A 506 -5.96 -11.20 15.29
N VAL A 507 -5.15 -10.75 14.36
CA VAL A 507 -5.47 -10.74 12.94
C VAL A 507 -4.61 -11.82 12.29
N SER A 508 -5.24 -12.85 11.73
CA SER A 508 -4.53 -13.94 11.06
C SER A 508 -4.85 -14.03 9.57
N HIS A 509 -6.01 -13.52 9.14
CA HIS A 509 -6.46 -13.57 7.75
C HIS A 509 -7.14 -12.26 7.35
N TRP A 510 -7.35 -12.09 6.05
CA TRP A 510 -8.01 -10.91 5.48
C TRP A 510 -9.43 -10.70 6.03
N GLU A 511 -10.18 -11.78 6.28
CA GLU A 511 -11.57 -11.71 6.77
C GLU A 511 -11.66 -10.96 8.11
N HIS A 512 -10.59 -11.00 8.91
CA HIS A 512 -10.52 -10.25 10.18
C HIS A 512 -10.29 -8.75 9.98
N LEU A 513 -9.80 -8.33 8.81
CA LEU A 513 -9.55 -6.93 8.44
C LEU A 513 -10.71 -6.32 7.64
N ALA A 514 -11.57 -7.13 7.04
CA ALA A 514 -12.71 -6.65 6.25
C ALA A 514 -13.61 -5.63 6.99
N PRO A 515 -13.96 -5.79 8.29
CA PRO A 515 -14.73 -4.78 9.01
C PRO A 515 -14.00 -3.44 9.16
N VAL A 516 -12.67 -3.49 9.27
CA VAL A 516 -11.82 -2.30 9.37
C VAL A 516 -11.75 -1.58 8.04
N ALA A 517 -11.59 -2.31 6.94
CA ALA A 517 -11.63 -1.76 5.58
C ALA A 517 -12.97 -1.06 5.31
N HIS A 518 -14.07 -1.73 5.62
CA HIS A 518 -15.42 -1.18 5.45
C HIS A 518 -15.63 0.11 6.27
N SER A 519 -15.19 0.15 7.54
CA SER A 519 -15.36 1.35 8.36
C SER A 519 -14.43 2.51 7.96
N LEU A 520 -13.25 2.22 7.40
CA LEU A 520 -12.30 3.23 6.97
C LEU A 520 -12.71 3.88 5.65
N TRP A 521 -13.08 3.09 4.63
CA TRP A 521 -13.35 3.61 3.29
C TRP A 521 -14.53 2.97 2.54
N GLY A 522 -15.27 2.04 3.15
CA GLY A 522 -16.39 1.36 2.50
C GLY A 522 -17.51 2.28 2.01
N ASP A 523 -17.84 3.32 2.78
CA ASP A 523 -18.86 4.31 2.42
C ASP A 523 -18.29 5.50 1.62
N ARG A 524 -16.99 5.51 1.32
CA ARG A 524 -16.33 6.64 0.68
C ARG A 524 -16.34 6.49 -0.84
N ASN A 525 -16.47 7.62 -1.52
CA ASN A 525 -16.36 7.66 -2.98
C ASN A 525 -14.88 7.61 -3.41
N LEU A 526 -14.32 6.40 -3.49
CA LEU A 526 -12.94 6.17 -3.94
C LEU A 526 -12.69 6.72 -5.35
N ARG A 527 -13.67 6.65 -6.25
CA ARG A 527 -13.58 7.23 -7.61
C ARG A 527 -13.24 8.71 -7.52
N ALA A 528 -14.02 9.48 -6.76
CA ALA A 528 -13.79 10.93 -6.62
C ALA A 528 -12.40 11.24 -6.03
N LEU A 529 -11.92 10.42 -5.08
CA LEU A 529 -10.61 10.59 -4.47
C LEU A 529 -9.47 10.35 -5.46
N VAL A 530 -9.50 9.24 -6.22
CA VAL A 530 -8.48 8.93 -7.23
C VAL A 530 -8.40 10.01 -8.30
N ARG A 531 -9.54 10.62 -8.68
CA ARG A 531 -9.58 11.68 -9.69
C ARG A 531 -8.92 12.98 -9.25
N GLN A 532 -8.91 13.29 -7.94
CA GLN A 532 -8.15 14.45 -7.41
C GLN A 532 -6.65 14.31 -7.68
N TYR A 533 -6.20 13.09 -7.92
CA TYR A 533 -4.81 12.75 -8.16
C TYR A 533 -4.47 12.57 -9.66
N ILE A 534 -5.42 12.71 -10.57
CA ILE A 534 -5.11 12.64 -12.00
C ILE A 534 -4.83 14.04 -12.53
N ASP A 535 -3.57 14.31 -12.88
CA ASP A 535 -3.15 15.43 -13.70
C ASP A 535 -3.28 15.06 -15.19
N PRO A 536 -4.25 15.63 -15.93
CA PRO A 536 -4.45 15.33 -17.34
C PRO A 536 -3.27 15.73 -18.23
N LYS A 537 -2.36 16.59 -17.76
CA LYS A 537 -1.21 17.06 -18.56
C LYS A 537 -0.05 16.07 -18.56
N ARG A 538 -0.04 15.10 -17.65
CA ARG A 538 1.01 14.08 -17.52
C ARG A 538 0.53 12.75 -18.06
N ASP A 539 1.47 11.89 -18.46
CA ASP A 539 1.12 10.52 -18.84
C ASP A 539 0.56 9.78 -17.61
N LEU A 540 -0.58 9.10 -17.77
CA LEU A 540 -1.16 8.26 -16.73
C LEU A 540 -0.19 7.19 -16.25
N ARG A 541 0.68 6.67 -17.14
CA ARG A 541 1.68 5.66 -16.79
C ARG A 541 2.61 6.14 -15.68
N GLU A 542 3.04 7.39 -15.74
CA GLU A 542 3.95 8.01 -14.75
C GLU A 542 3.23 8.39 -13.47
N GLN A 543 1.91 8.60 -13.55
CA GLN A 543 1.09 8.99 -12.42
C GLN A 543 0.62 7.82 -11.56
N ILE A 544 0.51 6.60 -12.12
CA ILE A 544 0.07 5.42 -11.36
C ILE A 544 0.84 5.29 -10.04
N PRO A 545 2.20 5.26 -10.00
CA PRO A 545 2.97 5.18 -8.76
C PRO A 545 2.62 6.26 -7.73
N TRP A 546 2.39 7.49 -8.22
CA TRP A 546 2.05 8.62 -7.36
C TRP A 546 0.63 8.50 -6.79
N ILE A 547 -0.34 8.06 -7.61
CA ILE A 547 -1.70 7.74 -7.13
C ILE A 547 -1.62 6.66 -6.06
N THR A 548 -0.81 5.61 -6.26
CA THR A 548 -0.60 4.55 -5.27
C THR A 548 -0.08 5.11 -3.95
N GLU A 549 0.99 5.90 -4.00
CA GLU A 549 1.59 6.52 -2.81
C GLU A 549 0.58 7.43 -2.08
N GLN A 550 -0.21 8.22 -2.82
CA GLN A 550 -1.23 9.08 -2.22
C GLN A 550 -2.33 8.28 -1.52
N MET A 551 -2.76 7.16 -2.09
CA MET A 551 -3.74 6.27 -1.46
C MET A 551 -3.16 5.63 -0.19
N GLU A 552 -1.91 5.20 -0.22
CA GLU A 552 -1.21 4.65 0.95
C GLU A 552 -1.07 5.67 2.09
N GLN A 553 -0.77 6.93 1.75
CA GLN A 553 -0.73 8.04 2.71
C GLN A 553 -2.13 8.39 3.26
N LYS A 554 -3.18 8.34 2.43
CA LYS A 554 -4.56 8.55 2.87
C LYS A 554 -5.00 7.53 3.90
N LEU A 555 -4.64 6.25 3.71
CA LEU A 555 -4.91 5.23 4.72
C LEU A 555 -4.24 5.57 6.05
N GLN A 556 -2.96 6.00 6.04
CA GLN A 556 -2.26 6.37 7.27
C GLN A 556 -2.96 7.51 8.02
N GLN A 557 -3.50 8.49 7.29
CA GLN A 557 -4.31 9.58 7.85
C GLN A 557 -5.62 9.08 8.46
N TRP A 558 -6.30 8.12 7.81
CA TRP A 558 -7.57 7.56 8.32
C TRP A 558 -7.36 6.57 9.46
N MET A 559 -6.21 5.92 9.52
CA MET A 559 -5.77 5.06 10.62
C MET A 559 -5.44 5.90 11.87
N THR A 560 -6.47 6.49 12.48
CA THR A 560 -6.35 7.25 13.73
C THR A 560 -5.88 6.36 14.89
N ARG A 561 -5.55 6.98 16.04
CA ARG A 561 -5.21 6.26 17.27
C ARG A 561 -6.28 5.24 17.68
N TYR A 562 -7.55 5.42 17.29
CA TYR A 562 -8.62 4.49 17.60
C TYR A 562 -8.47 3.15 16.86
N TYR A 563 -8.27 3.17 15.54
CA TYR A 563 -8.13 1.98 14.69
C TYR A 563 -6.79 1.24 14.86
N ARG A 564 -5.83 1.85 15.56
CA ARG A 564 -4.55 1.24 15.95
C ARG A 564 -4.61 0.53 17.29
N LYS A 565 -5.70 0.67 18.06
CA LYS A 565 -5.85 0.03 19.37
C LYS A 565 -6.17 -1.46 19.23
N PHE A 566 -5.48 -2.25 20.04
CA PHE A 566 -5.72 -3.68 20.21
C PHE A 566 -7.19 -4.01 20.56
N SER A 567 -7.81 -3.20 21.42
CA SER A 567 -9.21 -3.39 21.86
C SER A 567 -10.24 -3.29 20.73
N TYR A 568 -9.95 -2.52 19.68
CA TYR A 568 -10.83 -2.41 18.51
C TYR A 568 -10.92 -3.75 17.77
N TYR A 569 -9.79 -4.37 17.45
CA TYR A 569 -9.76 -5.67 16.76
C TYR A 569 -10.37 -6.80 17.59
N LEU A 570 -10.23 -6.76 18.93
CA LEU A 570 -10.92 -7.70 19.81
C LEU A 570 -12.45 -7.55 19.77
N LYS A 571 -12.95 -6.31 19.66
CA LYS A 571 -14.38 -6.03 19.54
C LYS A 571 -14.93 -6.55 18.22
N GLU A 572 -14.25 -6.25 17.12
CA GLU A 572 -14.69 -6.67 15.78
C GLU A 572 -14.62 -8.20 15.60
N ARG A 573 -13.59 -8.86 16.14
CA ARG A 573 -13.42 -10.31 16.01
C ARG A 573 -14.39 -11.12 16.87
N PHE A 574 -14.78 -10.59 18.03
CA PHE A 574 -15.63 -11.30 18.99
C PHE A 574 -16.90 -10.49 19.28
N PRO A 575 -18.03 -10.81 18.62
CA PRO A 575 -19.25 -10.01 18.71
C PRO A 575 -19.94 -10.10 20.06
N ASN A 576 -19.62 -11.10 20.89
CA ASN A 576 -20.13 -11.21 22.25
C ASN A 576 -19.05 -11.72 23.23
N LEU A 577 -19.26 -11.45 24.53
CA LEU A 577 -18.34 -11.82 25.61
C LEU A 577 -18.11 -13.33 25.67
N GLN A 578 -19.16 -14.12 25.46
CA GLN A 578 -19.10 -15.58 25.56
C GLN A 578 -18.15 -16.20 24.53
N LYS A 579 -18.21 -15.76 23.26
CA LYS A 579 -17.26 -16.21 22.21
C LYS A 579 -15.83 -15.79 22.50
N ARG A 580 -15.64 -14.62 23.11
CA ARG A 580 -14.31 -14.14 23.51
C ARG A 580 -13.73 -14.97 24.65
N VAL A 581 -14.54 -15.25 25.68
CA VAL A 581 -14.16 -16.09 26.83
C VAL A 581 -13.85 -17.51 26.36
N LEU A 582 -14.69 -18.10 25.50
CA LEU A 582 -14.44 -19.41 24.90
C LEU A 582 -13.12 -19.42 24.13
N TRP A 583 -12.90 -18.46 23.23
CA TRP A 583 -11.65 -18.38 22.47
C TRP A 583 -10.42 -18.17 23.37
N TYR A 584 -10.54 -17.36 24.42
CA TYR A 584 -9.48 -17.16 25.41
C TYR A 584 -9.20 -18.45 26.18
N ASN A 585 -10.24 -19.13 26.67
CA ASN A 585 -10.12 -20.41 27.38
C ASN A 585 -9.51 -21.50 26.49
N ASP A 586 -9.95 -21.63 25.24
CA ASP A 586 -9.37 -22.56 24.26
C ASP A 586 -7.90 -22.23 23.98
N SER A 587 -7.58 -20.94 23.86
CA SER A 587 -6.21 -20.48 23.64
C SER A 587 -5.33 -20.72 24.86
N MET A 588 -5.85 -20.47 26.06
CA MET A 588 -5.17 -20.75 27.33
C MET A 588 -4.99 -22.25 27.54
N ALA A 589 -5.99 -23.08 27.23
CA ALA A 589 -5.88 -24.54 27.30
C ALA A 589 -4.84 -25.09 26.32
N ALA A 590 -4.83 -24.60 25.08
CA ALA A 590 -3.80 -24.95 24.09
C ALA A 590 -2.40 -24.47 24.52
N MET A 591 -2.30 -23.26 25.08
CA MET A 591 -1.06 -22.75 25.66
C MET A 591 -0.63 -23.55 26.89
N ARG A 592 -1.54 -24.03 27.74
CA ARG A 592 -1.23 -24.89 28.90
C ARG A 592 -0.59 -26.19 28.44
N PHE A 593 -1.20 -26.87 27.47
CA PHE A 593 -0.66 -28.11 26.87
C PHE A 593 0.71 -27.91 26.22
N GLN A 594 0.97 -26.73 25.66
CA GLN A 594 2.26 -26.39 25.04
C GLN A 594 3.29 -25.89 26.04
N ALA A 595 2.88 -25.13 27.05
CA ALA A 595 3.74 -24.65 28.14
C ALA A 595 4.27 -25.84 28.93
N GLU A 596 3.47 -26.87 29.21
CA GLU A 596 3.95 -28.14 29.78
C GLU A 596 5.05 -28.77 28.89
N ARG A 597 4.91 -28.75 27.56
CA ARG A 597 5.93 -29.28 26.63
C ARG A 597 7.19 -28.41 26.53
N VAL A 598 7.07 -27.09 26.62
CA VAL A 598 8.20 -26.14 26.52
C VAL A 598 8.94 -26.02 27.85
N LEU A 599 8.21 -25.99 28.98
CA LEU A 599 8.77 -26.07 30.33
C LEU A 599 9.45 -27.44 30.55
N TRP A 600 8.97 -28.51 29.90
CA TRP A 600 9.68 -29.80 29.90
C TRP A 600 11.08 -29.76 29.29
N HIS A 601 11.36 -28.80 28.41
CA HIS A 601 12.69 -28.61 27.83
C HIS A 601 13.62 -27.76 28.71
N THR A 602 13.08 -26.95 29.61
CA THR A 602 13.85 -26.27 30.68
C THR A 602 14.01 -27.13 31.93
N GLU A 603 13.21 -28.20 32.09
CA GLU A 603 13.23 -29.12 33.23
C GLU A 603 13.97 -30.43 32.98
N LYS A 604 14.67 -30.62 31.85
CA LYS A 604 15.57 -31.78 31.72
C LYS A 604 16.87 -31.54 32.49
N THR A 605 16.96 -32.13 33.68
CA THR A 605 18.25 -32.62 34.18
C THR A 605 18.91 -33.46 33.09
N VAL A 606 20.22 -33.27 32.90
CA VAL A 606 21.08 -34.12 32.05
C VAL A 606 20.68 -35.59 32.21
N PRO A 607 20.50 -36.37 31.14
CA PRO A 607 20.09 -37.77 31.25
C PRO A 607 21.04 -38.53 32.19
N ILE A 608 20.43 -39.14 33.20
CA ILE A 608 21.06 -40.09 34.13
C ILE A 608 21.42 -41.35 33.33
N MET A 609 22.51 -41.30 32.55
CA MET A 609 23.17 -42.49 32.00
C MET A 609 24.67 -42.54 32.27
N TRP A 610 25.21 -41.62 33.06
CA TRP A 610 26.52 -41.79 33.67
C TRP A 610 26.34 -41.72 35.19
N ARG A 611 25.87 -42.85 35.74
CA ARG A 611 25.91 -43.12 37.18
C ARG A 611 27.33 -42.89 37.68
N ALA A 612 27.46 -42.17 38.79
CA ALA A 612 28.61 -42.31 39.66
C ALA A 612 28.70 -43.79 40.08
N ILE A 613 29.80 -44.43 39.72
CA ILE A 613 30.32 -45.57 40.47
C ILE A 613 30.72 -45.00 41.85
N PRO A 614 30.25 -45.55 42.98
CA PRO A 614 30.61 -45.06 44.31
C PRO A 614 32.06 -45.49 44.67
N PRO A 615 32.63 -44.92 45.74
CA PRO A 615 33.99 -44.44 45.79
C PRO A 615 34.98 -45.55 46.16
N GLU A 616 36.01 -45.74 45.36
CA GLU A 616 37.24 -46.36 45.82
C GLU A 616 38.44 -45.50 45.40
N GLU A 617 39.06 -44.96 46.44
CA GLU A 617 40.51 -44.93 46.62
C GLU A 617 41.38 -44.06 45.71
N HIS A 618 42.06 -43.17 46.42
CA HIS A 618 43.45 -42.78 46.21
C HIS A 618 43.79 -41.98 44.93
N SER A 619 44.06 -40.72 45.25
CA SER A 619 45.39 -40.12 45.08
C SER A 619 45.68 -39.41 43.76
N SER A 620 46.43 -38.33 43.96
CA SER A 620 47.37 -37.71 43.03
C SER A 620 46.86 -36.52 42.19
N LEU A 621 47.34 -35.34 42.61
CA LEU A 621 47.94 -34.28 41.78
C LEU A 621 46.97 -33.41 40.94
N SER A 622 47.17 -32.12 40.75
CA SER A 622 48.10 -31.14 41.33
C SER A 622 47.57 -29.74 40.99
N VAL A 623 47.96 -28.79 41.83
CA VAL A 623 47.98 -27.34 41.61
C VAL A 623 48.55 -26.97 40.24
N ASN A 624 47.91 -26.02 39.55
CA ASN A 624 48.49 -24.81 38.91
C ASN A 624 47.29 -24.01 38.34
N ALA A 625 46.96 -22.80 38.81
CA ALA A 625 47.72 -21.56 38.69
C ALA A 625 48.05 -21.25 37.22
N ASP A 626 47.13 -20.56 36.53
CA ASP A 626 47.37 -19.32 35.78
C ASP A 626 46.08 -18.89 35.04
N ALA A 627 45.69 -17.63 35.22
CA ALA A 627 44.57 -16.94 34.56
C ALA A 627 44.85 -16.69 33.06
N PRO A 628 43.97 -16.09 32.21
CA PRO A 628 42.75 -15.32 32.52
C PRO A 628 41.54 -15.51 31.56
N LEU A 629 40.52 -14.67 31.81
CA LEU A 629 39.27 -14.48 31.09
C LEU A 629 39.35 -14.32 29.55
N HIS A 630 38.23 -14.73 28.94
CA HIS A 630 37.66 -14.40 27.61
C HIS A 630 38.15 -15.16 26.37
N ASP A 631 37.26 -16.00 25.84
CA ASP A 631 36.73 -16.00 24.46
C ASP A 631 35.65 -17.11 24.41
N TRP A 632 34.36 -16.78 24.46
CA TRP A 632 33.44 -16.75 23.30
C TRP A 632 33.72 -17.86 22.26
N ILE A 633 32.65 -18.57 21.89
CA ILE A 633 32.55 -19.72 20.95
C ILE A 633 32.54 -21.09 21.63
N ASN A 634 31.34 -21.50 22.05
CA ASN A 634 30.77 -22.80 21.67
C ASN A 634 29.23 -22.73 21.78
N GLU A 635 28.65 -21.84 20.97
CA GLU A 635 27.34 -22.03 20.35
C GLU A 635 27.61 -22.69 18.99
N GLY A 636 26.79 -23.53 18.39
CA GLY A 636 25.43 -23.93 18.68
C GLY A 636 24.95 -24.80 17.52
N VAL A 637 24.05 -25.73 17.80
CA VAL A 637 23.17 -26.31 16.78
C VAL A 637 21.75 -26.22 17.35
N MET A 638 21.23 -24.99 17.38
CA MET A 638 19.80 -24.74 17.24
C MET A 638 19.56 -24.46 15.76
N GLY A 639 18.56 -25.12 15.19
CA GLY A 639 18.29 -25.09 13.76
C GLY A 639 18.01 -23.68 13.24
N TYR A 640 18.74 -23.28 12.19
CA TYR A 640 18.44 -22.12 11.37
C TYR A 640 17.30 -22.44 10.39
N ILE A 641 16.41 -21.46 10.18
CA ILE A 641 15.81 -21.21 8.86
C ILE A 641 16.65 -20.09 8.25
N ALA A 642 17.30 -20.38 7.12
CA ALA A 642 18.08 -19.42 6.36
C ALA A 642 17.15 -18.44 5.61
N VAL A 643 17.48 -17.14 5.66
CA VAL A 643 17.06 -16.17 4.63
C VAL A 643 18.35 -15.72 3.95
N ILE A 644 18.50 -16.10 2.69
CA ILE A 644 19.61 -15.73 1.81
C ILE A 644 19.38 -14.27 1.34
N PRO A 645 20.33 -13.34 1.54
CA PRO A 645 20.36 -12.12 0.75
C PRO A 645 20.97 -12.42 -0.63
N GLU A 646 20.32 -11.96 -1.71
CA GLU A 646 20.80 -12.11 -3.08
C GLU A 646 22.23 -11.60 -3.24
N ALA A 647 23.07 -12.43 -3.86
CA ALA A 647 24.43 -12.11 -4.25
C ALA A 647 24.43 -11.04 -5.35
N ILE A 648 25.17 -9.94 -5.13
CA ILE A 648 25.78 -9.17 -6.21
C ILE A 648 26.96 -10.01 -6.69
N LEU A 649 26.81 -10.62 -7.87
CA LEU A 649 27.91 -11.21 -8.63
C LEU A 649 28.59 -10.09 -9.42
N GLU A 650 29.81 -9.73 -9.04
CA GLU A 650 30.80 -9.24 -9.99
C GLU A 650 32.06 -10.09 -9.82
N PRO A 651 32.56 -10.78 -10.87
CA PRO A 651 33.88 -11.39 -10.85
C PRO A 651 34.91 -10.39 -11.39
N ASP A 652 36.02 -10.25 -10.66
CA ASP A 652 37.22 -9.57 -11.13
C ASP A 652 37.80 -10.26 -12.38
N SER A 653 37.94 -9.49 -13.46
CA SER A 653 39.08 -9.55 -14.39
C SER A 653 39.31 -8.20 -15.03
#